data_AF-A0A1Q3EEA8-F1
#
_entry.id   AF-A0A1Q3EEA8-F1
#
_cell.length_a   1.000
_cell.length_b   1.000
_cell.length_c   1.000
_cell.angle_alpha   90.00
_cell.angle_beta   90.00
_cell.angle_gamma   90.00
#
_symmetry.space_group_name_H-M   'P 1'
#
loop_
_entity.id
_entity.type
_entity.pdbx_description
1 polymer ?
#
loop_
_entity_poly.entity_id
_entity_poly.type
_entity_poly.pdbx_seq_one_letter_code
_entity_poly.pdbx_strand_id
1 'polypeptide(L)'
;MSRVSLEIGSIAPNFEGHTASGPLKFHQWAGESWSIVFTHPGSSFSKELNELARRLPDIEQRRIKIIGLSRNWPDESSHWTKLLQHYNRHTGSGRDVQIIADDQGKLSRLYGMLSQHDSNGVASNPNTAFLVDPIKNIRLVMSYPFFLSTGLTQILRFVDDNSGPLQDIPTHIFGLDAQGRGQIYDQAEISSREEADSATVVKSAVDLVSNVKGTTGSDGSSNTTVAATDYIQHAMTVMDSLADLGKVVPFVAPAFAIIKAIIAVEQRARDVDVKCTDLVQRVTFMLSHLPALKKIDVTNSTRQVIDRMNDTLKKSAALIQTYRKQSTIARRLSVHNKDRFTSCASLLSQCTNDLMISLQIHQSTQLDILTRPVPFDLEDEAATKFVATHGGIDAVKGNEALVKQFASEMKLTVDENVMEQLNTNISVVLQQNQDRLEQSLNESVSASVIEGIRGLAAQMNESAKEQTFVCVQCDKEYKESTSGEKSCSFHRTEYDSWSKSYRCCGSANPCQAGRHRSEHHDQYPYGNFFVFARNITGYTDTTEKWTELEDSNLETSKKMTVSVARLLRWKSRGAQPELPTVLIRVGSVSISEPYLFRTYNTKDLEVITKVVDITHQTVIFRTSHSEQEFAMAEWVLSVAGVIIGVKITAKAATSFDPFIQVCPIDITSCTLSGDVRSLSEGGLRSYKPSTPYVLPDIQRVSATIHEDAPREVRIDFKTCTTPNLPIVMKPVSNPPLVANPQYANPETDYFAGTISVFNKHKVSSMEPISIASVAAFYRLVGEEKYQPVKSVELLDGITLPYSIDPRQTLTLQFGVVVPRSEDDVKVGTRWWNRAFVARQRPLRIKLVLTDIDEEECSLVLDYVCPVSNLETADKEDLAYFYVDDPLTWKRYGVHIAKDSRMGPEAVKIGNESRGADWMKSIVYKALKTGESEIALDVGADNDQGMPTAWSWKTWALVDLSCRRLYAFKILLTKSHGTAQSYACMGYVKCPVYGGFYEESRPIRYATEVTKFPELKPYVPSRILLDDEFDTFVPSEALKPTVASSSTQLAIPDEVQQRLVDGYGLKRSISEDLVFLMNTYQQG
;
A
#
# COMPACT_ATOMS: atom_id res chain seq x y z
N MET A 1 67.85 -44.12 -17.59
CA MET A 1 66.51 -44.43 -17.05
C MET A 1 65.61 -43.25 -17.34
N SER A 2 64.33 -43.46 -17.65
CA SER A 2 63.37 -42.38 -17.90
C SER A 2 63.08 -41.59 -16.62
N ARG A 3 62.84 -40.29 -16.77
CA ARG A 3 62.53 -39.36 -15.68
C ARG A 3 61.07 -39.54 -15.28
N VAL A 4 60.81 -40.31 -14.21
CA VAL A 4 59.46 -40.42 -13.63
C VAL A 4 59.13 -39.11 -12.94
N SER A 5 58.47 -38.22 -13.66
CA SER A 5 57.74 -37.10 -13.09
C SER A 5 56.47 -37.65 -12.44
N LEU A 6 56.14 -37.26 -11.21
CA LEU A 6 54.83 -37.55 -10.64
C LEU A 6 53.83 -36.51 -11.18
N GLU A 7 53.08 -36.92 -12.18
CA GLU A 7 52.09 -36.06 -12.85
C GLU A 7 50.75 -36.06 -12.09
N ILE A 8 49.99 -34.96 -12.23
CA ILE A 8 48.65 -34.85 -11.67
C ILE A 8 47.77 -35.97 -12.25
N GLY A 9 47.01 -36.65 -11.38
CA GLY A 9 46.27 -37.88 -11.69
C GLY A 9 47.02 -39.17 -11.30
N SER A 10 48.33 -39.12 -11.03
CA SER A 10 49.08 -40.29 -10.55
C SER A 10 48.69 -40.65 -9.10
N ILE A 11 48.67 -41.95 -8.79
CA ILE A 11 48.60 -42.41 -7.39
C ILE A 11 49.88 -41.98 -6.66
N ALA A 12 49.73 -41.24 -5.56
CA ALA A 12 50.84 -40.79 -4.73
C ALA A 12 51.61 -42.00 -4.14
N PRO A 13 52.95 -42.08 -4.25
CA PRO A 13 53.72 -43.22 -3.77
C PRO A 13 53.45 -43.54 -2.29
N ASN A 14 53.10 -44.78 -1.98
CA ASN A 14 52.98 -45.23 -0.60
C ASN A 14 54.38 -45.45 -0.01
N PHE A 15 54.70 -44.83 1.11
CA PHE A 15 55.99 -44.93 1.77
C PHE A 15 55.83 -45.21 3.27
N GLU A 16 56.93 -45.64 3.88
CA GLU A 16 57.08 -45.83 5.32
C GLU A 16 58.20 -44.91 5.81
N GLY A 17 57.96 -44.18 6.90
CA GLY A 17 58.90 -43.23 7.48
C GLY A 17 58.74 -43.10 8.99
N HIS A 18 59.68 -42.42 9.65
CA HIS A 18 59.65 -42.21 11.11
C HIS A 18 59.30 -40.77 11.43
N THR A 19 58.33 -40.54 12.33
CA THR A 19 57.98 -39.24 12.91
C THR A 19 58.27 -39.22 14.41
N ALA A 20 58.09 -38.06 15.05
CA ALA A 20 58.14 -37.95 16.51
C ALA A 20 57.06 -38.79 17.24
N SER A 21 56.05 -39.30 16.52
CA SER A 21 54.98 -40.16 17.04
C SER A 21 55.21 -41.66 16.74
N GLY A 22 56.28 -42.04 16.04
CA GLY A 22 56.62 -43.42 15.71
C GLY A 22 56.72 -43.70 14.20
N PRO A 23 56.72 -44.98 13.78
CA PRO A 23 56.69 -45.35 12.37
C PRO A 23 55.31 -45.08 11.76
N LEU A 24 55.29 -44.51 10.54
CA LEU A 24 54.10 -44.06 9.83
C LEU A 24 54.12 -44.57 8.39
N LYS A 25 53.03 -45.22 7.95
CA LYS A 25 52.80 -45.63 6.55
C LYS A 25 51.80 -44.71 5.87
N PHE A 26 52.22 -44.04 4.80
CA PHE A 26 51.54 -42.86 4.28
C PHE A 26 50.06 -43.08 3.95
N HIS A 27 49.73 -44.09 3.14
CA HIS A 27 48.33 -44.32 2.75
C HIS A 27 47.42 -44.69 3.93
N GLN A 28 47.94 -45.42 4.92
CA GLN A 28 47.18 -45.85 6.11
C GLN A 28 46.92 -44.69 7.05
N TRP A 29 47.91 -43.82 7.28
CA TRP A 29 47.74 -42.62 8.10
C TRP A 29 46.83 -41.58 7.43
N ALA A 30 46.99 -41.38 6.12
CA ALA A 30 46.11 -40.52 5.33
C ALA A 30 44.64 -41.01 5.40
N GLY A 31 44.38 -42.31 5.21
CA GLY A 31 43.02 -42.85 5.24
C GLY A 31 42.13 -42.17 4.19
N GLU A 32 40.88 -41.89 4.52
CA GLU A 32 39.92 -41.20 3.63
C GLU A 32 40.01 -39.66 3.69
N SER A 33 41.13 -39.12 4.20
CA SER A 33 41.40 -37.67 4.22
C SER A 33 42.13 -37.20 2.96
N TRP A 34 41.90 -35.95 2.58
CA TRP A 34 42.87 -35.18 1.79
C TRP A 34 44.20 -35.08 2.55
N SER A 35 45.32 -35.05 1.82
CA SER A 35 46.67 -35.08 2.41
C SER A 35 47.63 -34.17 1.64
N ILE A 36 48.34 -33.29 2.33
CA ILE A 36 49.41 -32.44 1.74
C ILE A 36 50.78 -33.06 2.06
N VAL A 37 51.57 -33.39 1.04
CA VAL A 37 52.96 -33.88 1.19
C VAL A 37 53.93 -32.78 0.72
N PHE A 38 54.85 -32.30 1.56
CA PHE A 38 55.74 -31.18 1.19
C PHE A 38 57.16 -31.30 1.76
N THR A 39 58.12 -30.59 1.14
CA THR A 39 59.53 -30.54 1.59
C THR A 39 59.80 -29.43 2.61
N HIS A 40 60.54 -29.74 3.68
CA HIS A 40 61.07 -28.77 4.64
C HIS A 40 62.49 -28.33 4.24
N PRO A 41 62.74 -27.04 3.89
CA PRO A 41 64.05 -26.59 3.44
C PRO A 41 65.08 -26.38 4.57
N GLY A 42 64.62 -26.32 5.82
CA GLY A 42 65.46 -26.21 7.02
C GLY A 42 65.69 -24.79 7.55
N SER A 43 65.91 -24.69 8.86
CA SER A 43 66.32 -23.54 9.71
C SER A 43 65.54 -22.21 9.65
N SER A 44 64.86 -21.90 8.56
CA SER A 44 64.16 -20.63 8.29
C SER A 44 62.63 -20.72 8.41
N PHE A 45 62.10 -21.94 8.36
CA PHE A 45 60.68 -22.30 8.24
C PHE A 45 59.87 -22.13 9.55
N SER A 46 60.50 -21.72 10.66
CA SER A 46 59.84 -21.56 11.97
C SER A 46 58.67 -20.56 11.93
N LYS A 47 58.69 -19.60 11.00
CA LYS A 47 57.57 -18.68 10.74
C LYS A 47 56.40 -19.37 10.05
N GLU A 48 56.67 -20.29 9.13
CA GLU A 48 55.65 -21.02 8.37
C GLU A 48 55.00 -22.12 9.20
N LEU A 49 55.73 -22.82 10.09
CA LEU A 49 55.10 -23.70 11.08
C LEU A 49 54.14 -22.94 12.01
N ASN A 50 54.48 -21.70 12.37
CA ASN A 50 53.60 -20.85 13.17
C ASN A 50 52.34 -20.39 12.39
N GLU A 51 52.44 -20.08 11.10
CA GLU A 51 51.25 -19.78 10.29
C GLU A 51 50.43 -21.05 10.02
N LEU A 52 51.06 -22.16 9.64
CA LEU A 52 50.41 -23.48 9.49
C LEU A 52 49.59 -23.85 10.74
N ALA A 53 50.13 -23.55 11.92
CA ALA A 53 49.46 -23.82 13.19
C ALA A 53 48.32 -22.83 13.52
N ARG A 54 48.40 -21.55 13.12
CA ARG A 54 47.22 -20.66 13.15
C ARG A 54 46.10 -21.17 12.25
N ARG A 55 46.47 -21.86 11.16
CA ARG A 55 45.56 -22.46 10.19
C ARG A 55 45.08 -23.87 10.56
N LEU A 56 45.52 -24.45 11.68
CA LEU A 56 45.04 -25.77 12.13
C LEU A 56 43.50 -25.88 12.17
N PRO A 57 42.74 -24.89 12.68
CA PRO A 57 41.27 -24.95 12.62
C PRO A 57 40.73 -24.97 11.19
N ASP A 58 41.27 -24.14 10.29
CA ASP A 58 40.88 -24.08 8.87
C ASP A 58 41.15 -25.43 8.16
N ILE A 59 42.25 -26.10 8.53
CA ILE A 59 42.73 -27.39 8.02
C ILE A 59 41.91 -28.57 8.57
N GLU A 60 41.72 -28.64 9.89
CA GLU A 60 40.97 -29.70 10.58
C GLU A 60 39.48 -29.66 10.22
N GLN A 61 38.89 -28.47 10.03
CA GLN A 61 37.52 -28.29 9.53
C GLN A 61 37.30 -28.99 8.17
N ARG A 62 38.31 -28.95 7.30
CA ARG A 62 38.31 -29.56 5.96
C ARG A 62 38.78 -31.02 5.96
N ARG A 63 39.09 -31.59 7.13
CA ARG A 63 39.66 -32.94 7.32
C ARG A 63 40.94 -33.18 6.50
N ILE A 64 41.74 -32.13 6.28
CA ILE A 64 43.01 -32.22 5.56
C ILE A 64 44.11 -32.64 6.53
N LYS A 65 44.88 -33.65 6.14
CA LYS A 65 46.11 -34.08 6.83
C LYS A 65 47.34 -33.48 6.16
N ILE A 66 48.41 -33.26 6.91
CA ILE A 66 49.61 -32.56 6.40
C ILE A 66 50.87 -33.28 6.85
N ILE A 67 51.76 -33.62 5.92
CA ILE A 67 52.99 -34.35 6.18
C ILE A 67 54.21 -33.69 5.52
N GLY A 68 55.13 -33.21 6.37
CA GLY A 68 56.39 -32.63 5.95
C GLY A 68 57.51 -33.66 5.87
N LEU A 69 58.41 -33.52 4.89
CA LEU A 69 59.65 -34.29 4.77
C LEU A 69 60.83 -33.37 5.15
N SER A 70 61.55 -33.65 6.23
CA SER A 70 62.76 -32.90 6.60
C SER A 70 64.03 -33.75 6.44
N ARG A 71 65.12 -33.09 6.00
CA ARG A 71 66.46 -33.68 5.87
C ARG A 71 67.38 -33.40 7.06
N ASN A 72 66.92 -32.60 8.03
CA ASN A 72 67.64 -32.20 9.23
C ASN A 72 66.84 -32.60 10.49
N TRP A 73 66.27 -33.80 10.51
CA TRP A 73 65.32 -34.22 11.54
C TRP A 73 65.85 -34.15 12.99
N PRO A 74 67.12 -34.51 13.31
CA PRO A 74 67.60 -34.51 14.69
C PRO A 74 67.41 -33.17 15.41
N ASP A 75 67.84 -32.07 14.80
CA ASP A 75 67.77 -30.73 15.41
C ASP A 75 66.31 -30.23 15.51
N GLU A 76 65.55 -30.44 14.43
CA GLU A 76 64.21 -29.87 14.24
C GLU A 76 63.14 -30.61 15.05
N SER A 77 63.31 -31.91 15.30
CA SER A 77 62.40 -32.74 16.11
C SER A 77 62.09 -32.11 17.47
N SER A 78 63.11 -31.58 18.15
CA SER A 78 62.99 -30.95 19.47
C SER A 78 62.20 -29.64 19.47
N HIS A 79 62.18 -28.95 18.33
CA HIS A 79 61.44 -27.70 18.12
C HIS A 79 59.98 -28.02 17.74
N TRP A 80 59.78 -29.00 16.86
CA TRP A 80 58.46 -29.47 16.44
C TRP A 80 57.65 -30.05 17.60
N THR A 81 58.25 -30.87 18.48
CA THR A 81 57.58 -31.41 19.68
C THR A 81 57.11 -30.30 20.62
N LYS A 82 57.88 -29.21 20.79
CA LYS A 82 57.48 -28.06 21.60
C LYS A 82 56.34 -27.27 20.97
N LEU A 83 56.33 -27.13 19.64
CA LEU A 83 55.25 -26.52 18.88
C LEU A 83 53.93 -27.30 19.04
N LEU A 84 53.95 -28.62 18.82
CA LEU A 84 52.80 -29.50 19.07
C LEU A 84 52.26 -29.37 20.50
N GLN A 85 53.15 -29.33 21.51
CA GLN A 85 52.75 -29.17 22.91
C GLN A 85 52.18 -27.77 23.24
N HIS A 86 52.43 -26.77 22.39
CA HIS A 86 51.82 -25.44 22.46
C HIS A 86 50.42 -25.45 21.82
N TYR A 87 50.28 -26.00 20.60
CA TYR A 87 49.01 -25.97 19.85
C TYR A 87 47.94 -26.91 20.42
N ASN A 88 48.34 -28.02 21.06
CA ASN A 88 47.43 -28.91 21.80
C ASN A 88 46.78 -28.26 23.05
N ARG A 89 47.00 -26.95 23.28
CA ARG A 89 46.32 -26.11 24.29
C ARG A 89 45.28 -25.17 23.68
N HIS A 90 45.00 -25.29 22.39
CA HIS A 90 43.98 -24.53 21.66
C HIS A 90 42.94 -25.50 21.06
N THR A 91 41.88 -24.97 20.45
CA THR A 91 40.83 -25.79 19.81
C THR A 91 41.33 -26.37 18.48
N GLY A 92 42.03 -27.50 18.60
CA GLY A 92 42.50 -28.35 17.51
C GLY A 92 43.27 -29.54 18.09
N SER A 93 43.34 -30.66 17.38
CA SER A 93 43.97 -31.88 17.91
C SER A 93 45.47 -31.97 17.64
N GLY A 94 45.95 -31.32 16.57
CA GLY A 94 47.34 -31.34 16.13
C GLY A 94 47.86 -32.70 15.61
N ARG A 95 47.04 -33.75 15.67
CA ARG A 95 47.43 -35.14 15.31
C ARG A 95 47.58 -35.34 13.81
N ASP A 96 46.80 -34.59 13.05
CA ASP A 96 46.72 -34.63 11.59
C ASP A 96 47.87 -33.88 10.88
N VAL A 97 48.81 -33.30 11.63
CA VAL A 97 50.07 -32.75 11.11
C VAL A 97 51.26 -33.57 11.61
N GLN A 98 52.06 -34.08 10.67
CA GLN A 98 53.23 -34.92 10.93
C GLN A 98 54.46 -34.40 10.18
N ILE A 99 55.65 -34.74 10.67
CA ILE A 99 56.93 -34.49 9.98
C ILE A 99 57.75 -35.77 10.05
N ILE A 100 58.33 -36.17 8.90
CA ILE A 100 59.12 -37.38 8.73
C ILE A 100 60.61 -37.04 8.57
N ALA A 101 61.44 -37.90 9.17
CA ALA A 101 62.86 -38.00 8.91
C ALA A 101 63.14 -38.56 7.49
N ASP A 102 63.61 -37.68 6.60
CA ASP A 102 64.15 -38.01 5.27
C ASP A 102 65.60 -37.50 5.15
N ASP A 103 66.42 -37.70 6.18
CA ASP A 103 67.82 -37.24 6.27
C ASP A 103 68.71 -37.73 5.09
N GLN A 104 68.26 -38.77 4.39
CA GLN A 104 68.92 -39.33 3.21
C GLN A 104 68.28 -38.89 1.88
N GLY A 105 67.30 -37.98 1.90
CA GLY A 105 66.59 -37.46 0.72
C GLY A 105 65.98 -38.56 -0.15
N LYS A 106 65.53 -39.68 0.44
CA LYS A 106 64.98 -40.84 -0.27
C LYS A 106 63.52 -40.62 -0.64
N LEU A 107 62.71 -40.12 0.30
CA LEU A 107 61.30 -39.83 0.07
C LEU A 107 61.14 -38.59 -0.81
N SER A 108 61.98 -37.57 -0.60
CA SER A 108 62.06 -36.39 -1.45
C SER A 108 62.45 -36.75 -2.89
N ARG A 109 63.35 -37.74 -3.10
CA ARG A 109 63.65 -38.27 -4.44
C ARG A 109 62.53 -39.14 -5.01
N LEU A 110 61.84 -39.93 -4.18
CA LEU A 110 60.66 -40.72 -4.59
C LEU A 110 59.52 -39.83 -5.13
N TYR A 111 59.35 -38.64 -4.56
CA TYR A 111 58.40 -37.62 -5.04
C TYR A 111 58.94 -36.69 -6.13
N GLY A 112 60.16 -36.91 -6.64
CA GLY A 112 60.77 -36.05 -7.65
C GLY A 112 61.15 -34.63 -7.17
N MET A 113 61.08 -34.37 -5.86
CA MET A 113 61.36 -33.07 -5.22
C MET A 113 62.85 -32.70 -5.19
N LEU A 114 63.74 -33.61 -5.61
CA LEU A 114 65.19 -33.40 -5.65
C LEU A 114 65.77 -33.78 -7.01
N SER A 115 66.76 -32.99 -7.47
CA SER A 115 67.54 -33.26 -8.69
C SER A 115 68.47 -34.47 -8.50
N GLN A 116 68.83 -35.16 -9.59
CA GLN A 116 69.83 -36.25 -9.54
C GLN A 116 71.29 -35.75 -9.49
N HIS A 117 71.55 -34.44 -9.61
CA HIS A 117 72.89 -33.86 -9.65
C HIS A 117 73.31 -33.13 -8.37
N ASP A 118 72.46 -33.05 -7.35
CA ASP A 118 72.73 -32.30 -6.11
C ASP A 118 73.64 -33.11 -5.14
N SER A 119 74.87 -33.41 -5.55
CA SER A 119 75.90 -33.99 -4.68
C SER A 119 76.54 -32.97 -3.73
N ASN A 120 76.39 -31.68 -4.01
CA ASN A 120 77.22 -30.60 -3.44
C ASN A 120 76.44 -29.65 -2.50
N GLY A 121 75.62 -30.20 -1.60
CA GLY A 121 75.13 -29.53 -0.37
C GLY A 121 74.13 -28.36 -0.52
N VAL A 122 74.03 -27.73 -1.69
CA VAL A 122 73.10 -26.62 -1.98
C VAL A 122 71.91 -27.18 -2.75
N ALA A 123 70.70 -27.07 -2.18
CA ALA A 123 69.49 -27.60 -2.80
C ALA A 123 69.08 -26.76 -4.02
N SER A 124 69.14 -27.36 -5.21
CA SER A 124 68.91 -26.68 -6.49
C SER A 124 67.60 -27.13 -7.14
N ASN A 125 66.50 -27.01 -6.40
CA ASN A 125 65.13 -27.01 -6.94
C ASN A 125 64.14 -26.41 -5.92
N PRO A 126 62.97 -25.90 -6.36
CA PRO A 126 62.03 -25.18 -5.50
C PRO A 126 61.31 -26.09 -4.50
N ASN A 127 60.91 -25.51 -3.36
CA ASN A 127 60.05 -26.19 -2.38
C ASN A 127 58.79 -26.68 -3.08
N THR A 128 58.46 -27.97 -2.96
CA THR A 128 57.33 -28.56 -3.69
C THR A 128 56.35 -29.19 -2.71
N ALA A 129 55.06 -28.86 -2.89
CA ALA A 129 53.94 -29.46 -2.18
C ALA A 129 53.03 -30.23 -3.14
N PHE A 130 52.56 -31.40 -2.71
CA PHE A 130 51.63 -32.26 -3.43
C PHE A 130 50.34 -32.36 -2.63
N LEU A 131 49.20 -31.99 -3.24
CA LEU A 131 47.88 -32.29 -2.70
C LEU A 131 47.44 -33.67 -3.20
N VAL A 132 47.09 -34.54 -2.27
CA VAL A 132 46.66 -35.93 -2.49
C VAL A 132 45.24 -36.08 -1.96
N ASP A 133 44.38 -36.77 -2.70
CA ASP A 133 42.95 -36.91 -2.37
C ASP A 133 42.63 -38.14 -1.47
N PRO A 134 41.37 -38.30 -1.01
CA PRO A 134 40.92 -39.48 -0.27
C PRO A 134 41.19 -40.83 -0.96
N ILE A 135 41.25 -40.89 -2.29
CA ILE A 135 41.57 -42.11 -3.07
C ILE A 135 43.05 -42.20 -3.48
N LYS A 136 43.91 -41.36 -2.87
CA LYS A 136 45.38 -41.33 -3.01
C LYS A 136 45.93 -40.83 -4.34
N ASN A 137 45.12 -40.17 -5.18
CA ASN A 137 45.59 -39.51 -6.40
C ASN A 137 46.13 -38.11 -6.11
N ILE A 138 47.22 -37.74 -6.78
CA ILE A 138 47.78 -36.39 -6.78
C ILE A 138 46.85 -35.48 -7.58
N ARG A 139 46.31 -34.43 -6.96
CA ARG A 139 45.38 -33.46 -7.60
C ARG A 139 46.02 -32.10 -7.88
N LEU A 140 47.04 -31.73 -7.12
CA LEU A 140 47.80 -30.50 -7.34
C LEU A 140 49.28 -30.77 -7.02
N VAL A 141 50.18 -30.23 -7.85
CA VAL A 141 51.61 -30.15 -7.56
C VAL A 141 51.99 -28.68 -7.63
N MET A 142 52.59 -28.16 -6.56
CA MET A 142 52.87 -26.73 -6.40
C MET A 142 54.32 -26.52 -6.00
N SER A 143 55.11 -25.99 -6.93
CA SER A 143 56.45 -25.47 -6.68
C SER A 143 56.34 -24.02 -6.17
N TYR A 144 56.60 -23.79 -4.88
CA TYR A 144 56.38 -22.49 -4.24
C TYR A 144 57.69 -21.76 -3.88
N PRO A 145 57.82 -20.45 -4.15
CA PRO A 145 58.97 -19.67 -3.74
C PRO A 145 58.90 -19.34 -2.24
N PHE A 146 59.67 -20.07 -1.44
CA PHE A 146 60.03 -19.79 -0.04
C PHE A 146 58.93 -19.63 1.03
N PHE A 147 57.65 -19.49 0.70
CA PHE A 147 56.57 -19.27 1.69
C PHE A 147 55.36 -20.19 1.50
N LEU A 148 55.15 -21.12 2.44
CA LEU A 148 54.04 -22.06 2.45
C LEU A 148 52.66 -21.37 2.57
N SER A 149 52.56 -20.23 3.25
CA SER A 149 51.27 -19.58 3.59
C SER A 149 50.40 -19.21 2.37
N THR A 150 51.03 -18.68 1.31
CA THR A 150 50.35 -18.36 0.05
C THR A 150 49.88 -19.62 -0.66
N GLY A 151 50.73 -20.65 -0.69
CA GLY A 151 50.41 -21.94 -1.30
C GLY A 151 49.33 -22.70 -0.52
N LEU A 152 49.36 -22.67 0.80
CA LEU A 152 48.35 -23.25 1.67
C LEU A 152 46.98 -22.60 1.43
N THR A 153 46.91 -21.27 1.30
CA THR A 153 45.64 -20.59 0.94
C THR A 153 45.07 -21.09 -0.40
N GLN A 154 45.94 -21.28 -1.41
CA GLN A 154 45.53 -21.84 -2.70
C GLN A 154 45.12 -23.32 -2.60
N ILE A 155 45.79 -24.12 -1.78
CA ILE A 155 45.44 -25.52 -1.53
C ILE A 155 44.12 -25.63 -0.77
N LEU A 156 43.90 -24.82 0.27
CA LEU A 156 42.63 -24.79 1.02
C LEU A 156 41.47 -24.41 0.09
N ARG A 157 41.65 -23.39 -0.76
CA ARG A 157 40.62 -23.05 -1.77
C ARG A 157 40.44 -24.16 -2.79
N PHE A 158 41.51 -24.77 -3.32
CA PHE A 158 41.38 -25.91 -4.23
C PHE A 158 40.66 -27.09 -3.58
N VAL A 159 40.89 -27.36 -2.29
CA VAL A 159 40.12 -28.35 -1.52
C VAL A 159 38.67 -27.91 -1.42
N ASP A 160 38.34 -26.67 -1.06
CA ASP A 160 36.95 -26.19 -1.04
C ASP A 160 36.27 -26.30 -2.43
N ASP A 161 36.98 -25.94 -3.50
CA ASP A 161 36.55 -25.99 -4.91
C ASP A 161 36.31 -27.45 -5.40
N ASN A 162 37.02 -28.45 -4.85
CA ASN A 162 37.00 -29.86 -5.30
C ASN A 162 36.43 -30.85 -4.25
N SER A 163 36.06 -30.37 -3.06
CA SER A 163 35.64 -31.16 -1.90
C SER A 163 34.36 -30.60 -1.31
N GLY A 164 33.41 -30.27 -2.19
CA GLY A 164 32.06 -30.00 -1.76
C GLY A 164 31.55 -31.15 -0.88
N PRO A 165 30.82 -30.86 0.21
CA PRO A 165 29.99 -31.89 0.82
C PRO A 165 29.05 -32.45 -0.26
N LEU A 166 28.81 -33.77 -0.27
CA LEU A 166 28.02 -34.51 -1.27
C LEU A 166 28.76 -34.94 -2.57
N GLN A 167 29.95 -35.53 -2.47
CA GLN A 167 30.32 -36.61 -3.42
C GLN A 167 29.44 -37.85 -3.16
N ASP A 168 28.18 -37.76 -3.59
CA ASP A 168 27.27 -38.88 -3.90
C ASP A 168 25.94 -38.42 -4.54
N ILE A 169 25.74 -37.11 -4.76
CA ILE A 169 24.64 -36.59 -5.58
C ILE A 169 25.24 -35.93 -6.83
N PRO A 170 24.96 -36.41 -8.05
CA PRO A 170 25.51 -35.83 -9.28
C PRO A 170 24.85 -34.48 -9.61
N THR A 171 25.40 -33.39 -9.05
CA THR A 171 24.89 -32.01 -9.20
C THR A 171 24.80 -31.52 -10.64
N HIS A 172 25.61 -32.07 -11.56
CA HIS A 172 25.54 -31.77 -13.00
C HIS A 172 24.21 -32.20 -13.64
N ILE A 173 23.47 -33.16 -13.05
CA ILE A 173 22.12 -33.54 -13.51
C ILE A 173 21.07 -32.48 -13.10
N PHE A 174 21.39 -31.66 -12.10
CA PHE A 174 20.54 -30.57 -11.59
C PHE A 174 21.04 -29.18 -12.05
N GLY A 175 22.13 -29.12 -12.82
CA GLY A 175 22.69 -27.89 -13.38
C GLY A 175 23.27 -26.90 -12.37
N LEU A 176 23.60 -27.32 -11.14
CA LEU A 176 24.09 -26.43 -10.08
C LEU A 176 25.63 -26.47 -9.92
N ASP A 177 26.24 -25.31 -9.67
CA ASP A 177 27.66 -25.13 -9.37
C ASP A 177 28.05 -25.54 -7.93
N ALA A 178 29.34 -25.40 -7.59
CA ALA A 178 29.89 -25.72 -6.27
C ALA A 178 29.37 -24.84 -5.11
N GLN A 179 28.57 -23.81 -5.40
CA GLN A 179 27.91 -22.92 -4.45
C GLN A 179 26.37 -23.06 -4.50
N GLY A 180 25.85 -24.03 -5.27
CA GLY A 180 24.42 -24.32 -5.41
C GLY A 180 23.68 -23.45 -6.43
N ARG A 181 24.37 -22.83 -7.39
CA ARG A 181 23.79 -21.86 -8.35
C ARG A 181 23.69 -22.43 -9.75
N GLY A 182 22.59 -22.14 -10.46
CA GLY A 182 22.29 -22.73 -11.77
C GLY A 182 23.16 -22.21 -12.92
N GLN A 183 23.81 -23.12 -13.65
CA GLN A 183 24.39 -22.85 -14.97
C GLN A 183 23.28 -22.75 -16.03
N ILE A 184 22.88 -21.52 -16.32
CA ILE A 184 22.47 -21.09 -17.65
C ILE A 184 23.31 -19.85 -17.99
N TYR A 185 23.65 -19.68 -19.27
CA TYR A 185 24.63 -18.74 -19.85
C TYR A 185 26.07 -19.27 -19.91
N ASP A 186 26.36 -20.08 -20.93
CA ASP A 186 27.69 -20.08 -21.55
C ASP A 186 28.02 -18.66 -22.04
N GLN A 187 29.29 -18.28 -21.94
CA GLN A 187 29.75 -16.95 -22.33
C GLN A 187 29.94 -16.85 -23.84
N ALA A 188 29.26 -15.88 -24.46
CA ALA A 188 29.71 -15.31 -25.72
C ALA A 188 30.92 -14.39 -25.45
N GLU A 189 31.92 -14.40 -26.33
CA GLU A 189 33.23 -13.80 -26.10
C GLU A 189 33.17 -12.27 -25.91
N ILE A 190 33.80 -11.76 -24.83
CA ILE A 190 34.04 -10.33 -24.65
C ILE A 190 35.38 -9.96 -25.31
N SER A 191 35.31 -9.29 -26.45
CA SER A 191 36.49 -8.66 -27.06
C SER A 191 36.99 -7.48 -26.22
N SER A 192 38.30 -7.41 -26.02
CA SER A 192 39.04 -6.37 -25.30
C SER A 192 38.58 -4.93 -25.54
N ARG A 193 38.47 -4.14 -24.45
CA ARG A 193 38.89 -2.73 -24.47
C ARG A 193 39.30 -2.21 -23.08
N GLU A 194 40.15 -1.19 -23.07
CA GLU A 194 40.98 -0.80 -21.93
C GLU A 194 40.42 0.35 -21.07
N GLU A 195 41.02 0.49 -19.89
CA GLU A 195 41.32 1.73 -19.16
C GLU A 195 40.45 2.98 -19.40
N ALA A 196 39.57 3.29 -18.43
CA ALA A 196 39.66 4.50 -17.59
C ALA A 196 38.42 4.68 -16.71
N ASP A 197 38.57 4.69 -15.37
CA ASP A 197 38.13 5.84 -14.55
C ASP A 197 38.65 5.80 -13.09
N SER A 198 39.78 6.46 -12.83
CA SER A 198 40.25 6.78 -11.47
C SER A 198 40.02 8.25 -11.10
N ALA A 199 39.71 9.11 -12.09
CA ALA A 199 39.69 10.56 -11.94
C ALA A 199 38.32 11.11 -11.46
N THR A 200 37.21 10.55 -11.94
CA THR A 200 35.87 11.11 -11.72
C THR A 200 35.47 11.15 -10.23
N VAL A 201 35.84 10.13 -9.45
CA VAL A 201 35.52 10.06 -8.01
C VAL A 201 36.19 11.18 -7.20
N VAL A 202 37.42 11.58 -7.56
CA VAL A 202 38.10 12.72 -6.92
C VAL A 202 37.44 14.03 -7.31
N LYS A 203 37.04 14.14 -8.58
CA LYS A 203 36.42 15.35 -9.13
C LYS A 203 35.08 15.69 -8.44
N SER A 204 34.21 14.72 -8.23
CA SER A 204 32.93 14.94 -7.53
C SER A 204 33.07 15.39 -6.07
N ALA A 205 34.18 15.05 -5.39
CA ALA A 205 34.49 15.56 -4.06
C ALA A 205 35.06 17.00 -4.11
N VAL A 206 35.85 17.32 -5.13
CA VAL A 206 36.44 18.64 -5.37
C VAL A 206 35.38 19.68 -5.77
N ASP A 207 34.47 19.32 -6.68
CA ASP A 207 33.43 20.24 -7.20
C ASP A 207 32.44 20.68 -6.09
N LEU A 208 32.34 19.93 -4.99
CA LEU A 208 31.56 20.29 -3.81
C LEU A 208 32.22 21.42 -2.98
N VAL A 209 33.55 21.50 -2.98
CA VAL A 209 34.33 22.50 -2.22
C VAL A 209 34.31 23.87 -2.90
N SER A 210 34.19 23.92 -4.23
CA SER A 210 34.15 25.18 -5.00
C SER A 210 32.92 26.05 -4.77
N ASN A 211 31.78 25.46 -4.39
CA ASN A 211 30.49 26.18 -4.29
C ASN A 211 30.38 27.17 -3.11
N VAL A 212 31.40 27.30 -2.26
CA VAL A 212 31.36 28.17 -1.06
C VAL A 212 31.79 29.63 -1.35
N LYS A 213 32.46 29.93 -2.47
CA LYS A 213 32.86 31.31 -2.85
C LYS A 213 31.81 32.03 -3.73
N GLY A 214 30.53 31.91 -3.36
CA GLY A 214 29.37 32.36 -4.15
C GLY A 214 28.84 33.78 -3.89
N THR A 215 29.22 34.46 -2.80
CA THR A 215 28.69 35.80 -2.46
C THR A 215 29.74 36.74 -1.87
N THR A 216 30.27 37.63 -2.71
CA THR A 216 30.98 38.85 -2.27
C THR A 216 30.50 40.05 -3.10
N GLY A 217 29.46 40.72 -2.62
CA GLY A 217 28.85 41.89 -3.25
C GLY A 217 27.86 42.53 -2.26
N SER A 218 28.02 43.83 -2.03
CA SER A 218 27.29 44.65 -1.04
C SER A 218 25.77 44.43 -0.99
N ASP A 219 25.24 44.08 0.18
CA ASP A 219 24.68 45.11 1.08
C ASP A 219 24.53 44.59 2.53
N GLY A 220 24.13 45.47 3.46
CA GLY A 220 24.38 45.31 4.89
C GLY A 220 23.33 44.57 5.73
N SER A 221 23.78 44.18 6.93
CA SER A 221 23.04 43.58 8.06
C SER A 221 22.81 42.05 8.02
N SER A 222 23.05 41.44 9.20
CA SER A 222 22.64 40.09 9.63
C SER A 222 22.81 38.91 8.66
N ASN A 223 23.97 38.20 8.72
CA ASN A 223 24.05 36.81 8.24
C ASN A 223 25.16 35.91 8.84
N THR A 224 25.78 36.29 9.97
CA THR A 224 26.90 35.54 10.59
C THR A 224 26.51 34.13 11.07
N THR A 225 25.23 33.88 11.32
CA THR A 225 24.70 32.59 11.83
C THR A 225 24.63 31.49 10.76
N VAL A 226 24.52 31.83 9.47
CA VAL A 226 24.39 30.83 8.39
C VAL A 226 25.68 30.05 8.22
N ALA A 227 26.81 30.76 8.04
CA ALA A 227 28.14 30.15 7.85
C ALA A 227 28.62 29.28 9.03
N ALA A 228 28.04 29.46 10.22
CA ALA A 228 28.35 28.65 11.41
C ALA A 228 27.73 27.24 11.35
N THR A 229 26.65 27.05 10.58
CA THR A 229 25.94 25.76 10.50
C THR A 229 26.61 24.84 9.47
N ASP A 230 27.00 25.39 8.33
CA ASP A 230 27.55 24.63 7.20
C ASP A 230 28.87 23.92 7.52
N TYR A 231 29.78 24.53 8.28
CA TYR A 231 31.08 23.90 8.56
C TYR A 231 30.96 22.70 9.51
N ILE A 232 30.01 22.71 10.44
CA ILE A 232 29.71 21.56 11.31
C ILE A 232 29.06 20.45 10.47
N GLN A 233 28.14 20.80 9.58
CA GLN A 233 27.50 19.83 8.68
C GLN A 233 28.52 19.16 7.74
N HIS A 234 29.43 19.92 7.15
CA HIS A 234 30.54 19.39 6.35
C HIS A 234 31.45 18.46 7.16
N ALA A 235 31.76 18.84 8.40
CA ALA A 235 32.57 18.03 9.30
C ALA A 235 31.86 16.72 9.73
N MET A 236 30.53 16.70 9.77
CA MET A 236 29.74 15.47 9.94
C MET A 236 29.82 14.57 8.69
N THR A 237 29.68 15.12 7.48
CA THR A 237 29.83 14.35 6.22
C THR A 237 31.22 13.70 6.08
N VAL A 238 32.28 14.39 6.51
CA VAL A 238 33.62 13.82 6.59
C VAL A 238 33.70 12.75 7.69
N MET A 239 33.08 12.96 8.86
CA MET A 239 33.03 11.95 9.93
C MET A 239 32.39 10.64 9.46
N ASP A 240 31.26 10.69 8.76
CA ASP A 240 30.58 9.49 8.24
C ASP A 240 31.46 8.74 7.23
N SER A 241 32.12 9.48 6.32
CA SER A 241 33.09 8.94 5.36
C SER A 241 34.28 8.23 6.04
N LEU A 242 34.70 8.72 7.21
CA LEU A 242 35.73 8.09 8.03
C LEU A 242 35.24 6.96 8.93
N ALA A 243 33.95 6.94 9.28
CA ALA A 243 33.35 5.83 10.02
C ALA A 243 33.48 4.53 9.22
N ASP A 244 33.25 4.58 7.91
CA ASP A 244 33.42 3.44 7.01
C ASP A 244 34.89 3.09 6.75
N LEU A 245 35.76 4.09 6.60
CA LEU A 245 37.19 3.84 6.45
C LEU A 245 37.80 3.18 7.70
N GLY A 246 37.43 3.63 8.90
CA GLY A 246 37.92 3.08 10.16
C GLY A 246 37.55 1.61 10.41
N LYS A 247 36.49 1.10 9.77
CA LYS A 247 36.12 -0.33 9.78
C LYS A 247 37.09 -1.18 8.95
N VAL A 248 37.58 -0.63 7.83
CA VAL A 248 38.53 -1.29 6.90
C VAL A 248 39.98 -1.08 7.34
N VAL A 249 40.27 0.05 7.97
CA VAL A 249 41.62 0.51 8.31
C VAL A 249 41.67 0.88 9.81
N PRO A 250 41.82 -0.10 10.73
CA PRO A 250 41.53 0.09 12.16
C PRO A 250 42.33 1.20 12.87
N PHE A 251 43.55 1.50 12.43
CA PHE A 251 44.37 2.59 13.00
C PHE A 251 43.90 4.01 12.59
N VAL A 252 42.87 4.13 11.76
CA VAL A 252 42.14 5.37 11.48
C VAL A 252 40.95 5.59 12.43
N ALA A 253 40.47 4.55 13.12
CA ALA A 253 39.36 4.66 14.08
C ALA A 253 39.59 5.70 15.21
N PRO A 254 40.82 5.92 15.75
CA PRO A 254 41.08 7.01 16.68
C PRO A 254 40.79 8.40 16.10
N ALA A 255 41.13 8.64 14.83
CA ALA A 255 40.89 9.92 14.16
C ALA A 255 39.38 10.25 14.10
N PHE A 256 38.56 9.26 13.73
CA PHE A 256 37.10 9.34 13.73
C PHE A 256 36.54 9.68 15.14
N ALA A 257 37.01 8.98 16.18
CA ALA A 257 36.56 9.23 17.54
C ALA A 257 36.96 10.63 18.04
N ILE A 258 38.13 11.15 17.62
CA ILE A 258 38.58 12.50 17.99
C ILE A 258 37.76 13.60 17.29
N ILE A 259 37.49 13.52 15.97
CA ILE A 259 36.61 14.52 15.32
C ILE A 259 35.19 14.43 15.88
N LYS A 260 34.69 13.24 16.22
CA LYS A 260 33.39 13.09 16.90
C LYS A 260 33.36 13.80 18.26
N ALA A 261 34.43 13.74 19.05
CA ALA A 261 34.54 14.49 20.29
C ALA A 261 34.59 16.02 20.06
N ILE A 262 35.30 16.48 19.02
CA ILE A 262 35.36 17.90 18.65
C ILE A 262 33.97 18.42 18.26
N ILE A 263 33.26 17.76 17.34
CA ILE A 263 31.92 18.19 16.91
C ILE A 263 30.91 18.14 18.07
N ALA A 264 30.97 17.11 18.91
CA ALA A 264 30.09 17.01 20.08
C ALA A 264 30.36 18.10 21.16
N VAL A 265 31.50 18.77 21.12
CA VAL A 265 31.79 19.98 21.94
C VAL A 265 31.24 21.23 21.26
N GLU A 266 31.53 21.44 19.97
CA GLU A 266 31.08 22.64 19.25
C GLU A 266 29.56 22.71 19.09
N GLN A 267 28.87 21.58 18.87
CA GLN A 267 27.40 21.49 18.86
C GLN A 267 26.75 21.85 20.21
N ARG A 268 27.51 21.89 21.31
CA ARG A 268 27.05 22.27 22.66
C ARG A 268 27.51 23.67 23.06
N ALA A 269 28.28 24.35 22.22
CA ALA A 269 28.68 25.73 22.47
C ALA A 269 27.47 26.67 22.36
N ARG A 270 27.38 27.66 23.24
CA ARG A 270 26.31 28.68 23.22
C ARG A 270 26.62 29.84 22.28
N ASP A 271 27.88 29.93 21.85
CA ASP A 271 28.48 31.02 21.08
C ASP A 271 29.40 30.46 19.98
N VAL A 272 29.42 31.11 18.81
CA VAL A 272 30.30 30.73 17.69
C VAL A 272 31.64 31.45 17.84
N ASP A 273 32.73 30.69 18.01
CA ASP A 273 34.08 31.24 18.12
C ASP A 273 34.87 30.97 16.82
N VAL A 274 35.45 32.03 16.26
CA VAL A 274 36.09 31.98 14.93
C VAL A 274 37.41 31.20 14.95
N LYS A 275 38.12 31.13 16.08
CA LYS A 275 39.36 30.35 16.24
C LYS A 275 39.06 28.86 16.34
N CYS A 276 38.00 28.50 17.07
CA CYS A 276 37.49 27.13 17.11
C CYS A 276 37.01 26.69 15.72
N THR A 277 36.25 27.55 15.04
CA THR A 277 35.78 27.33 13.66
C THR A 277 36.95 27.10 12.69
N ASP A 278 37.99 27.93 12.72
CA ASP A 278 39.20 27.74 11.89
C ASP A 278 39.90 26.40 12.17
N LEU A 279 40.06 26.03 13.44
CA LEU A 279 40.73 24.79 13.81
C LEU A 279 39.90 23.56 13.40
N VAL A 280 38.56 23.59 13.54
CA VAL A 280 37.67 22.54 13.05
C VAL A 280 37.71 22.43 11.53
N GLN A 281 37.75 23.55 10.79
CA GLN A 281 37.88 23.54 9.34
C GLN A 281 39.21 22.92 8.88
N ARG A 282 40.34 23.24 9.54
CA ARG A 282 41.65 22.61 9.26
C ARG A 282 41.65 21.10 9.57
N VAL A 283 41.11 20.71 10.74
CA VAL A 283 40.94 19.30 11.11
C VAL A 283 40.11 18.54 10.07
N THR A 284 38.98 19.12 9.66
CA THR A 284 38.07 18.52 8.68
C THR A 284 38.71 18.40 7.30
N PHE A 285 39.46 19.42 6.86
CA PHE A 285 40.21 19.40 5.60
C PHE A 285 41.26 18.29 5.60
N MET A 286 42.11 18.23 6.65
CA MET A 286 43.11 17.16 6.81
C MET A 286 42.50 15.76 6.74
N LEU A 287 41.37 15.58 7.42
CA LEU A 287 40.65 14.31 7.50
C LEU A 287 39.95 13.93 6.19
N SER A 288 39.60 14.90 5.33
CA SER A 288 38.95 14.66 4.03
C SER A 288 39.83 13.89 3.02
N HIS A 289 41.14 13.83 3.23
CA HIS A 289 42.08 13.10 2.35
C HIS A 289 42.22 11.62 2.70
N LEU A 290 41.91 11.21 3.94
CA LEU A 290 42.07 9.82 4.39
C LEU A 290 41.28 8.77 3.57
N PRO A 291 40.07 9.04 3.02
CA PRO A 291 39.35 8.07 2.16
C PRO A 291 40.17 7.53 0.97
N ALA A 292 41.22 8.22 0.53
CA ALA A 292 42.15 7.71 -0.48
C ALA A 292 42.86 6.41 -0.04
N LEU A 293 43.06 6.18 1.27
CA LEU A 293 43.62 4.95 1.84
C LEU A 293 42.82 3.69 1.48
N LYS A 294 41.56 3.81 1.05
CA LYS A 294 40.76 2.67 0.56
C LYS A 294 41.27 2.10 -0.78
N LYS A 295 42.12 2.84 -1.50
CA LYS A 295 42.65 2.47 -2.84
C LYS A 295 44.18 2.47 -2.93
N ILE A 296 44.90 2.63 -1.80
CA ILE A 296 46.36 2.78 -1.76
C ILE A 296 46.93 1.82 -0.73
N ASP A 297 47.96 1.04 -1.10
CA ASP A 297 48.64 0.15 -0.17
C ASP A 297 49.35 0.91 0.96
N VAL A 298 48.96 0.60 2.20
CA VAL A 298 49.44 1.36 3.37
C VAL A 298 50.87 0.98 3.73
N THR A 299 51.81 1.85 3.39
CA THR A 299 53.21 1.71 3.81
C THR A 299 53.39 1.98 5.32
N ASN A 300 54.48 1.48 5.90
CA ASN A 300 54.84 1.82 7.29
C ASN A 300 55.06 3.33 7.49
N SER A 301 55.56 4.04 6.47
CA SER A 301 55.70 5.50 6.48
C SER A 301 54.33 6.19 6.58
N THR A 302 53.34 5.71 5.83
CA THR A 302 51.95 6.20 5.86
C THR A 302 51.33 6.00 7.25
N ARG A 303 51.59 4.86 7.90
CA ARG A 303 51.15 4.62 9.29
C ARG A 303 51.80 5.63 10.26
N GLN A 304 53.11 5.87 10.18
CA GLN A 304 53.80 6.86 11.02
C GLN A 304 53.34 8.31 10.78
N VAL A 305 52.82 8.65 9.61
CA VAL A 305 52.15 9.93 9.36
C VAL A 305 50.78 9.97 10.07
N ILE A 306 49.99 8.90 9.97
CA ILE A 306 48.67 8.78 10.60
C ILE A 306 48.75 8.75 12.13
N ASP A 307 49.79 8.15 12.71
CA ASP A 307 50.03 8.18 14.16
C ASP A 307 50.36 9.60 14.66
N ARG A 308 51.18 10.36 13.92
CA ARG A 308 51.48 11.78 14.21
C ARG A 308 50.26 12.70 13.99
N MET A 309 49.42 12.38 12.99
CA MET A 309 48.13 13.02 12.78
C MET A 309 47.19 12.76 13.96
N ASN A 310 47.10 11.52 14.45
CA ASN A 310 46.27 11.15 15.61
C ASN A 310 46.69 11.92 16.89
N ASP A 311 47.99 12.03 17.17
CA ASP A 311 48.51 12.87 18.28
C ASP A 311 48.19 14.36 18.09
N THR A 312 48.35 14.89 16.88
CA THR A 312 48.00 16.29 16.57
C THR A 312 46.50 16.54 16.75
N LEU A 313 45.64 15.62 16.31
CA LEU A 313 44.19 15.68 16.50
C LEU A 313 43.80 15.67 17.99
N LYS A 314 44.42 14.81 18.82
CA LYS A 314 44.22 14.82 20.28
C LYS A 314 44.52 16.19 20.88
N LYS A 315 45.62 16.82 20.46
CA LYS A 315 46.03 18.16 20.90
C LYS A 315 45.04 19.25 20.46
N SER A 316 44.52 19.17 19.23
CA SER A 316 43.45 20.06 18.76
C SER A 316 42.16 19.89 19.58
N ALA A 317 41.75 18.64 19.85
CA ALA A 317 40.55 18.34 20.64
C ALA A 317 40.69 18.79 22.10
N ALA A 318 41.83 18.54 22.74
CA ALA A 318 42.11 19.01 24.09
C ALA A 318 42.13 20.55 24.16
N LEU A 319 42.68 21.23 23.15
CA LEU A 319 42.67 22.70 23.05
C LEU A 319 41.26 23.26 22.94
N ILE A 320 40.45 22.78 21.97
CA ILE A 320 39.05 23.19 21.80
C ILE A 320 38.26 22.92 23.07
N GLN A 321 38.33 21.70 23.62
CA GLN A 321 37.57 21.32 24.81
C GLN A 321 37.98 22.12 26.06
N THR A 322 39.26 22.48 26.20
CA THR A 322 39.72 23.31 27.33
C THR A 322 39.28 24.76 27.17
N TYR A 323 39.43 25.33 25.97
CA TYR A 323 39.04 26.70 25.67
C TYR A 323 37.52 26.91 25.74
N ARG A 324 36.71 25.97 25.23
CA ARG A 324 35.24 25.99 25.36
C ARG A 324 34.72 25.76 26.79
N LYS A 325 35.54 25.23 27.70
CA LYS A 325 35.24 25.17 29.15
C LYS A 325 35.51 26.48 29.89
N GLN A 326 36.26 27.42 29.30
CA GLN A 326 36.46 28.75 29.88
C GLN A 326 35.27 29.67 29.57
N SER A 327 34.85 30.45 30.56
CA SER A 327 33.94 31.59 30.39
C SER A 327 34.45 32.55 29.32
N THR A 328 33.54 33.32 28.69
CA THR A 328 33.89 34.28 27.63
C THR A 328 34.96 35.28 28.08
N ILE A 329 34.81 35.83 29.29
CA ILE A 329 35.79 36.74 29.91
C ILE A 329 37.16 36.06 30.09
N ALA A 330 37.19 34.82 30.61
CA ALA A 330 38.44 34.08 30.80
C ALA A 330 39.12 33.68 29.47
N ARG A 331 38.34 33.39 28.41
CA ARG A 331 38.86 33.15 27.05
C ARG A 331 39.59 34.37 26.49
N ARG A 332 38.96 35.56 26.59
CA ARG A 332 39.46 36.83 26.02
C ARG A 332 40.69 37.38 26.74
N LEU A 333 40.68 37.40 28.08
CA LEU A 333 41.82 37.90 28.87
C LEU A 333 43.03 36.95 28.90
N SER A 334 42.88 35.70 28.44
CA SER A 334 43.97 34.71 28.36
C SER A 334 44.80 34.87 27.08
N VAL A 335 45.56 35.98 26.96
CA VAL A 335 46.34 36.38 25.77
C VAL A 335 47.11 35.23 25.09
N HIS A 336 47.80 34.39 25.87
CA HIS A 336 48.57 33.22 25.41
C HIS A 336 47.76 32.13 24.65
N ASN A 337 46.42 32.22 24.63
CA ASN A 337 45.60 31.31 23.82
C ASN A 337 45.85 31.52 22.31
N LYS A 338 46.15 32.74 21.85
CA LYS A 338 46.45 33.02 20.44
C LYS A 338 47.64 32.20 19.93
N ASP A 339 48.71 32.13 20.71
CA ASP A 339 49.94 31.40 20.35
C ASP A 339 49.70 29.89 20.30
N ARG A 340 48.83 29.36 21.17
CA ARG A 340 48.43 27.95 21.19
C ARG A 340 47.59 27.55 19.97
N PHE A 341 46.59 28.35 19.61
CA PHE A 341 45.82 28.12 18.37
C PHE A 341 46.74 28.24 17.13
N THR A 342 47.66 29.19 17.12
CA THR A 342 48.65 29.36 16.03
C THR A 342 49.60 28.16 15.92
N SER A 343 50.13 27.68 17.04
CA SER A 343 50.97 26.47 17.10
C SER A 343 50.20 25.22 16.64
N CYS A 344 48.96 25.05 17.09
CA CYS A 344 48.12 23.92 16.70
C CYS A 344 47.74 23.95 15.21
N ALA A 345 47.40 25.12 14.66
CA ALA A 345 47.12 25.30 13.24
C ALA A 345 48.36 24.99 12.36
N SER A 346 49.56 25.34 12.83
CA SER A 346 50.83 25.01 12.18
C SER A 346 51.07 23.49 12.13
N LEU A 347 50.90 22.80 13.27
CA LEU A 347 51.03 21.34 13.37
C LEU A 347 50.02 20.60 12.47
N LEU A 348 48.76 21.06 12.42
CA LEU A 348 47.74 20.51 11.51
C LEU A 348 48.13 20.70 10.05
N SER A 349 48.62 21.89 9.66
CA SER A 349 49.04 22.16 8.29
C SER A 349 50.27 21.33 7.89
N GLN A 350 51.23 21.12 8.81
CA GLN A 350 52.35 20.21 8.60
C GLN A 350 51.88 18.76 8.43
N CYS A 351 51.03 18.24 9.33
CA CYS A 351 50.51 16.88 9.23
C CYS A 351 49.67 16.65 7.97
N THR A 352 48.93 17.67 7.52
CA THR A 352 48.17 17.59 6.25
C THR A 352 49.11 17.50 5.05
N ASN A 353 50.20 18.24 5.03
CA ASN A 353 51.20 18.17 3.97
C ASN A 353 51.93 16.81 3.95
N ASP A 354 52.39 16.32 5.11
CA ASP A 354 52.95 14.97 5.26
C ASP A 354 51.98 13.88 4.75
N LEU A 355 50.68 14.03 5.03
CA LEU A 355 49.63 13.11 4.60
C LEU A 355 49.38 13.17 3.09
N MET A 356 49.21 14.36 2.50
CA MET A 356 49.05 14.50 1.04
C MET A 356 50.25 13.94 0.27
N ILE A 357 51.48 14.17 0.76
CA ILE A 357 52.71 13.63 0.18
C ILE A 357 52.73 12.10 0.30
N SER A 358 52.41 11.54 1.47
CA SER A 358 52.37 10.08 1.65
C SER A 358 51.25 9.38 0.87
N LEU A 359 50.20 10.10 0.46
CA LEU A 359 49.10 9.59 -0.34
C LEU A 359 49.24 9.90 -1.85
N GLN A 360 50.35 10.52 -2.28
CA GLN A 360 50.64 10.90 -3.66
C GLN A 360 49.54 11.79 -4.31
N ILE A 361 48.86 12.61 -3.49
CA ILE A 361 47.74 13.44 -3.94
C ILE A 361 48.27 14.70 -4.65
N HIS A 362 48.29 14.67 -5.98
CA HIS A 362 48.54 15.85 -6.81
C HIS A 362 47.34 16.82 -6.75
N GLN A 363 47.61 18.09 -6.49
CA GLN A 363 46.60 19.09 -6.09
C GLN A 363 45.77 19.65 -7.25
N SER A 364 44.50 19.98 -6.96
CA SER A 364 43.60 20.75 -7.84
C SER A 364 42.79 21.84 -7.11
N THR A 365 42.99 22.03 -5.80
CA THR A 365 42.18 22.90 -4.91
C THR A 365 43.02 23.91 -4.13
N GLN A 366 42.40 25.02 -3.72
CA GLN A 366 43.09 26.12 -3.04
C GLN A 366 43.63 25.76 -1.65
N LEU A 367 44.94 25.98 -1.43
CA LEU A 367 45.65 25.79 -0.14
C LEU A 367 45.27 26.80 0.97
N ASP A 368 44.36 27.74 0.67
CA ASP A 368 43.91 28.87 1.50
C ASP A 368 43.62 28.48 2.98
N ILE A 369 42.95 27.35 3.20
CA ILE A 369 42.60 26.85 4.55
C ILE A 369 43.85 26.48 5.38
N LEU A 370 44.92 26.00 4.75
CA LEU A 370 46.17 25.66 5.45
C LEU A 370 47.06 26.89 5.63
N THR A 371 47.10 27.82 4.66
CA THR A 371 48.04 28.94 4.64
C THR A 371 47.54 30.23 5.30
N ARG A 372 46.22 30.41 5.48
CA ARG A 372 45.66 31.59 6.14
C ARG A 372 46.10 31.71 7.62
N PRO A 373 46.30 32.93 8.15
CA PRO A 373 46.55 33.13 9.59
C PRO A 373 45.34 32.72 10.43
N VAL A 374 45.57 32.40 11.71
CA VAL A 374 44.48 32.14 12.68
C VAL A 374 43.64 33.43 12.84
N PRO A 375 42.30 33.35 12.76
CA PRO A 375 41.42 34.51 12.93
C PRO A 375 41.62 35.24 14.26
N PHE A 376 41.39 36.54 14.22
CA PHE A 376 41.50 37.46 15.35
C PHE A 376 40.31 38.41 15.30
N ASP A 377 39.61 38.61 16.41
CA ASP A 377 38.39 39.42 16.44
C ASP A 377 38.55 40.71 17.26
N LEU A 378 37.54 41.59 17.15
CA LEU A 378 37.55 42.91 17.78
C LEU A 378 37.54 42.84 19.31
N GLU A 379 37.04 41.74 19.89
CA GLU A 379 37.03 41.51 21.33
C GLU A 379 38.41 41.10 21.85
N ASP A 380 39.15 40.28 21.09
CA ASP A 380 40.57 40.00 21.37
C ASP A 380 41.43 41.28 21.31
N GLU A 381 41.16 42.17 20.34
CA GLU A 381 41.87 43.44 20.21
C GLU A 381 41.56 44.38 21.39
N ALA A 382 40.28 44.46 21.81
CA ALA A 382 39.86 45.20 22.98
C ALA A 382 40.50 44.64 24.27
N ALA A 383 40.50 43.32 24.46
CA ALA A 383 41.16 42.66 25.59
C ALA A 383 42.67 42.94 25.61
N THR A 384 43.34 42.87 24.46
CA THR A 384 44.78 43.14 24.34
C THR A 384 45.10 44.60 24.70
N LYS A 385 44.29 45.56 24.24
CA LYS A 385 44.43 46.99 24.60
C LYS A 385 44.15 47.23 26.08
N PHE A 386 43.08 46.64 26.63
CA PHE A 386 42.74 46.76 28.05
C PHE A 386 43.87 46.24 28.96
N VAL A 387 44.44 45.08 28.64
CA VAL A 387 45.57 44.49 29.36
C VAL A 387 46.84 45.35 29.24
N ALA A 388 47.11 45.93 28.07
CA ALA A 388 48.24 46.84 27.88
C ALA A 388 48.10 48.15 28.68
N THR A 389 46.90 48.74 28.72
CA THR A 389 46.62 49.97 29.48
C THR A 389 46.73 49.77 31.00
N HIS A 390 46.40 48.58 31.51
CA HIS A 390 46.36 48.29 32.95
C HIS A 390 47.61 47.56 33.49
N GLY A 391 48.76 47.69 32.82
CA GLY A 391 50.07 47.25 33.34
C GLY A 391 50.39 45.76 33.12
N GLY A 392 49.69 45.07 32.22
CA GLY A 392 49.99 43.69 31.84
C GLY A 392 49.06 42.64 32.44
N ILE A 393 49.17 41.40 31.95
CA ILE A 393 48.18 40.34 32.19
C ILE A 393 48.06 39.96 33.67
N ASP A 394 49.17 39.92 34.41
CA ASP A 394 49.17 39.49 35.80
C ASP A 394 48.56 40.54 36.75
N ALA A 395 48.68 41.83 36.41
CA ALA A 395 48.02 42.93 37.14
C ALA A 395 46.49 42.88 36.97
N VAL A 396 46.00 42.50 35.79
CA VAL A 396 44.56 42.30 35.54
C VAL A 396 44.05 41.01 36.19
N LYS A 397 44.79 39.89 36.08
CA LYS A 397 44.42 38.60 36.70
C LYS A 397 44.35 38.65 38.23
N GLY A 398 45.20 39.45 38.87
CA GLY A 398 45.21 39.63 40.32
C GLY A 398 44.12 40.55 40.86
N ASN A 399 43.33 41.21 40.02
CA ASN A 399 42.41 42.27 40.43
C ASN A 399 40.99 42.08 39.88
N GLU A 400 40.11 41.53 40.71
CA GLU A 400 38.70 41.26 40.42
C GLU A 400 37.93 42.52 39.95
N ALA A 401 38.28 43.71 40.44
CA ALA A 401 37.62 44.95 40.04
C ALA A 401 37.91 45.30 38.57
N LEU A 402 39.14 45.06 38.08
CA LEU A 402 39.49 45.27 36.67
C LEU A 402 38.82 44.23 35.76
N VAL A 403 38.67 42.99 36.21
CA VAL A 403 37.95 41.95 35.47
C VAL A 403 36.45 42.27 35.38
N LYS A 404 35.84 42.79 36.46
CA LYS A 404 34.45 43.28 36.46
C LYS A 404 34.26 44.54 35.61
N GLN A 405 35.25 45.44 35.57
CA GLN A 405 35.26 46.60 34.66
C GLN A 405 35.31 46.16 33.19
N PHE A 406 36.25 45.28 32.81
CA PHE A 406 36.34 44.77 31.45
C PHE A 406 35.04 44.07 31.00
N ALA A 407 34.42 43.29 31.88
CA ALA A 407 33.13 42.65 31.60
C ALA A 407 32.01 43.68 31.35
N SER A 408 31.95 44.78 32.11
CA SER A 408 30.92 45.82 31.90
C SER A 408 31.16 46.64 30.63
N GLU A 409 32.42 46.97 30.31
CA GLU A 409 32.82 47.62 29.04
C GLU A 409 32.43 46.76 27.82
N MET A 410 32.65 45.45 27.89
CA MET A 410 32.33 44.48 26.83
C MET A 410 30.87 43.94 26.89
N LYS A 411 30.04 44.40 27.84
CA LYS A 411 28.65 43.93 28.07
C LYS A 411 28.52 42.41 28.31
N LEU A 412 29.54 41.79 28.89
CA LEU A 412 29.57 40.36 29.21
C LEU A 412 29.06 40.09 30.64
N THR A 413 28.33 39.00 30.82
CA THR A 413 27.92 38.52 32.14
C THR A 413 29.10 37.91 32.90
N VAL A 414 29.31 38.33 34.15
CA VAL A 414 30.35 37.78 35.02
C VAL A 414 29.86 36.52 35.71
N ASP A 415 30.38 35.35 35.34
CA ASP A 415 30.23 34.12 36.14
C ASP A 415 31.08 34.22 37.42
N GLU A 416 30.61 33.63 38.52
CA GLU A 416 31.32 33.68 39.83
C GLU A 416 32.73 33.05 39.75
N ASN A 417 32.92 32.05 38.87
CA ASN A 417 34.16 31.28 38.76
C ASN A 417 35.20 31.89 37.79
N VAL A 418 34.98 33.09 37.22
CA VAL A 418 35.91 33.72 36.24
C VAL A 418 37.32 33.88 36.82
N MET A 419 37.45 34.28 38.08
CA MET A 419 38.75 34.51 38.72
C MET A 419 39.53 33.21 38.97
N GLU A 420 38.84 32.11 39.24
CA GLU A 420 39.46 30.79 39.36
C GLU A 420 39.98 30.32 37.99
N GLN A 421 39.14 30.43 36.95
CA GLN A 421 39.49 30.05 35.58
C GLN A 421 40.66 30.84 34.97
N LEU A 422 40.83 32.10 35.37
CA LEU A 422 41.96 32.94 34.96
C LEU A 422 43.29 32.54 35.63
N ASN A 423 43.22 31.99 36.85
CA ASN A 423 44.39 31.66 37.66
C ASN A 423 44.76 30.16 37.61
N THR A 424 43.86 29.27 37.17
CA THR A 424 44.22 27.87 36.87
C THR A 424 45.33 27.79 35.82
N ASN A 425 46.33 26.93 36.07
CA ASN A 425 47.36 26.61 35.07
C ASN A 425 46.76 25.76 33.94
N ILE A 426 46.23 26.45 32.93
CA ILE A 426 45.63 25.88 31.73
C ILE A 426 46.53 24.87 30.99
N SER A 427 47.85 24.90 31.13
CA SER A 427 48.73 23.84 30.58
C SER A 427 48.53 22.49 31.29
N VAL A 428 48.26 22.49 32.60
CA VAL A 428 47.92 21.28 33.36
C VAL A 428 46.52 20.79 32.99
N VAL A 429 45.56 21.71 32.80
CA VAL A 429 44.19 21.38 32.36
C VAL A 429 44.17 20.81 30.93
N LEU A 430 45.04 21.32 30.04
CA LEU A 430 45.23 20.77 28.69
C LEU A 430 45.76 19.34 28.75
N GLN A 431 46.80 19.07 29.56
CA GLN A 431 47.32 17.72 29.74
C GLN A 431 46.24 16.78 30.31
N GLN A 432 45.55 17.19 31.39
CA GLN A 432 44.46 16.39 31.97
C GLN A 432 43.31 16.12 30.99
N ASN A 433 42.96 17.07 30.10
CA ASN A 433 41.97 16.82 29.06
C ASN A 433 42.53 15.91 27.94
N GLN A 434 43.82 15.99 27.60
CA GLN A 434 44.46 15.02 26.70
C GLN A 434 44.48 13.61 27.33
N ASP A 435 44.94 13.46 28.57
CA ASP A 435 44.99 12.18 29.28
C ASP A 435 43.59 11.55 29.42
N ARG A 436 42.56 12.36 29.71
CA ARG A 436 41.17 11.90 29.75
C ARG A 436 40.60 11.60 28.37
N LEU A 437 41.05 12.28 27.31
CA LEU A 437 40.72 11.90 25.94
C LEU A 437 41.42 10.59 25.55
N GLU A 438 42.66 10.34 25.99
CA GLU A 438 43.35 9.06 25.75
C GLU A 438 42.73 7.90 26.54
N GLN A 439 42.40 8.11 27.82
CA GLN A 439 41.63 7.15 28.60
C GLN A 439 40.27 6.88 27.94
N SER A 440 39.51 7.92 27.61
CA SER A 440 38.21 7.77 26.95
C SER A 440 38.32 7.17 25.54
N LEU A 441 39.42 7.39 24.82
CA LEU A 441 39.70 6.72 23.54
C LEU A 441 40.03 5.24 23.75
N ASN A 442 40.80 4.86 24.77
CA ASN A 442 41.09 3.44 25.06
C ASN A 442 39.84 2.71 25.57
N GLU A 443 39.01 3.37 26.38
CA GLU A 443 37.70 2.92 26.82
C GLU A 443 36.68 2.90 25.66
N SER A 444 36.77 3.79 24.67
CA SER A 444 35.88 3.83 23.50
C SER A 444 36.30 2.85 22.40
N VAL A 445 37.61 2.64 22.20
CA VAL A 445 38.19 1.62 21.31
C VAL A 445 37.98 0.20 21.86
N SER A 446 37.53 0.07 23.11
CA SER A 446 36.99 -1.17 23.67
C SER A 446 35.45 -1.18 23.75
N ALA A 447 34.81 -0.17 24.34
CA ALA A 447 33.35 -0.13 24.54
C ALA A 447 32.57 0.36 23.32
N SER A 448 32.92 1.50 22.70
CA SER A 448 32.24 1.98 21.48
C SER A 448 32.61 1.15 20.24
N VAL A 449 33.72 0.41 20.27
CA VAL A 449 33.99 -0.66 19.32
C VAL A 449 33.09 -1.86 19.61
N ILE A 450 32.94 -2.34 20.85
CA ILE A 450 32.11 -3.53 21.11
C ILE A 450 30.59 -3.24 21.02
N GLU A 451 30.08 -2.12 21.52
CA GLU A 451 28.68 -1.72 21.35
C GLU A 451 28.40 -1.11 19.98
N GLY A 452 29.32 -0.30 19.44
CA GLY A 452 29.18 0.25 18.09
C GLY A 452 29.29 -0.81 17.01
N ILE A 453 30.12 -1.85 17.17
CA ILE A 453 30.16 -3.02 16.27
C ILE A 453 29.15 -4.10 16.69
N ARG A 454 28.56 -4.11 17.89
CA ARG A 454 27.29 -4.87 18.12
C ARG A 454 26.07 -4.17 17.51
N GLY A 455 26.08 -2.85 17.39
CA GLY A 455 25.04 -2.09 16.68
C GLY A 455 25.23 -2.19 15.17
N LEU A 456 26.35 -1.66 14.66
CA LEU A 456 26.70 -1.69 13.23
C LEU A 456 27.19 -3.05 12.73
N ALA A 457 27.46 -4.05 13.56
CA ALA A 457 27.59 -5.46 13.13
C ALA A 457 26.68 -6.41 13.94
N ALA A 458 25.56 -5.87 14.43
CA ALA A 458 24.26 -6.42 14.06
C ALA A 458 23.90 -5.88 12.66
N GLN A 459 23.63 -4.58 12.49
CA GLN A 459 23.09 -4.01 11.24
C GLN A 459 23.91 -4.25 9.96
N MET A 460 25.23 -4.15 9.96
CA MET A 460 26.07 -4.53 8.80
C MET A 460 26.46 -6.01 8.78
N ASN A 461 26.23 -6.76 9.86
CA ASN A 461 26.35 -8.22 9.86
C ASN A 461 25.01 -8.86 9.49
N GLU A 462 23.94 -8.09 9.47
CA GLU A 462 22.67 -8.37 8.81
C GLU A 462 22.81 -7.90 7.37
N SER A 463 23.11 -6.62 7.08
CA SER A 463 23.25 -6.12 5.70
C SER A 463 24.52 -6.56 4.93
N ALA A 464 25.42 -7.36 5.52
CA ALA A 464 26.48 -8.09 4.80
C ALA A 464 26.38 -9.63 4.92
N LYS A 465 25.41 -10.15 5.67
CA LYS A 465 24.83 -11.49 5.39
C LYS A 465 23.73 -11.39 4.34
N GLU A 466 23.04 -10.25 4.28
CA GLU A 466 22.15 -9.84 3.21
C GLU A 466 22.94 -9.85 1.91
N GLN A 467 22.50 -10.76 1.04
CA GLN A 467 23.16 -11.07 -0.22
C GLN A 467 23.25 -9.81 -1.09
N THR A 468 24.44 -9.49 -1.58
CA THR A 468 24.57 -8.51 -2.67
C THR A 468 24.00 -9.14 -3.93
N PHE A 469 23.14 -8.41 -4.63
CA PHE A 469 22.48 -8.87 -5.83
C PHE A 469 22.74 -7.91 -6.99
N VAL A 470 22.78 -8.43 -8.22
CA VAL A 470 22.79 -7.59 -9.43
C VAL A 470 21.33 -7.30 -9.81
N CYS A 471 20.99 -6.05 -10.09
CA CYS A 471 19.65 -5.69 -10.51
C CYS A 471 19.39 -6.15 -11.95
N VAL A 472 18.69 -7.27 -12.15
CA VAL A 472 18.37 -7.87 -13.48
C VAL A 472 17.48 -6.99 -14.41
N GLN A 473 17.29 -5.73 -14.07
CA GLN A 473 16.69 -4.71 -14.93
C GLN A 473 17.71 -3.66 -15.40
N CYS A 474 18.70 -3.27 -14.59
CA CYS A 474 19.62 -2.17 -14.91
C CYS A 474 21.10 -2.49 -14.66
N ASP A 475 21.41 -3.75 -14.38
CA ASP A 475 22.73 -4.35 -14.13
C ASP A 475 23.57 -3.68 -13.03
N LYS A 476 22.93 -2.88 -12.15
CA LYS A 476 23.56 -2.28 -10.97
C LYS A 476 23.51 -3.22 -9.78
N GLU A 477 24.63 -3.40 -9.10
CA GLU A 477 24.67 -4.06 -7.79
C GLU A 477 23.85 -3.30 -6.75
N TYR A 478 23.16 -4.04 -5.88
CA TYR A 478 22.35 -3.51 -4.79
C TYR A 478 22.12 -4.55 -3.68
N LYS A 479 21.56 -4.09 -2.56
CA LYS A 479 21.05 -4.92 -1.46
C LYS A 479 19.62 -4.54 -1.10
N GLU A 480 18.81 -5.44 -0.55
CA GLU A 480 17.41 -5.12 -0.22
C GLU A 480 17.28 -3.92 0.72
N SER A 481 18.09 -3.84 1.78
CA SER A 481 18.22 -2.68 2.67
C SER A 481 18.54 -1.35 1.96
N THR A 482 19.18 -1.39 0.79
CA THR A 482 19.48 -0.21 -0.05
C THR A 482 18.50 -0.01 -1.21
N SER A 483 17.51 -0.89 -1.39
CA SER A 483 16.57 -0.87 -2.51
C SER A 483 15.41 0.09 -2.25
N GLY A 484 15.69 1.39 -2.38
CA GLY A 484 14.70 2.46 -2.27
C GLY A 484 13.75 2.50 -3.46
N GLU A 485 12.57 3.09 -3.27
CA GLU A 485 11.47 3.04 -4.27
C GLU A 485 11.81 3.58 -5.66
N LYS A 486 12.90 4.35 -5.82
CA LYS A 486 13.29 5.00 -7.08
C LYS A 486 14.71 4.61 -7.57
N SER A 487 15.28 3.51 -7.08
CA SER A 487 16.65 3.10 -7.37
C SER A 487 16.88 2.60 -8.83
N CYS A 488 15.92 1.86 -9.39
CA CYS A 488 16.00 1.22 -10.71
C CYS A 488 15.36 2.08 -11.80
N SER A 489 16.10 2.47 -12.83
CA SER A 489 15.66 3.40 -13.89
C SER A 489 15.45 2.77 -15.28
N PHE A 490 15.19 1.46 -15.36
CA PHE A 490 15.08 0.75 -16.65
C PHE A 490 13.63 0.46 -17.08
N HIS A 491 13.41 0.37 -18.40
CA HIS A 491 12.13 -0.01 -18.99
C HIS A 491 12.34 -0.87 -20.25
N ARG A 492 11.62 -2.00 -20.35
CA ARG A 492 11.75 -2.99 -21.46
C ARG A 492 10.61 -2.96 -22.48
N THR A 493 9.60 -2.12 -22.28
CA THR A 493 8.43 -1.99 -23.17
C THR A 493 8.45 -0.65 -23.89
N GLU A 494 8.02 -0.64 -25.15
CA GLU A 494 7.82 0.60 -25.90
C GLU A 494 6.86 1.56 -25.19
N TYR A 495 7.04 2.86 -25.46
CA TYR A 495 6.17 3.93 -25.00
C TYR A 495 4.94 4.01 -25.91
N ASP A 496 3.74 3.83 -25.35
CA ASP A 496 2.51 3.95 -26.12
C ASP A 496 2.19 5.43 -26.32
N SER A 497 2.41 5.90 -27.55
CA SER A 497 2.24 7.30 -27.93
C SER A 497 0.77 7.75 -27.95
N TRP A 498 -0.18 6.81 -27.97
CA TRP A 498 -1.62 7.09 -27.92
C TRP A 498 -2.11 7.26 -26.48
N SER A 499 -1.73 6.35 -25.57
CA SER A 499 -2.04 6.49 -24.13
C SER A 499 -1.09 7.42 -23.38
N LYS A 500 -0.02 7.90 -24.05
CA LYS A 500 1.06 8.73 -23.49
C LYS A 500 1.73 8.12 -22.26
N SER A 501 1.81 6.80 -22.23
CA SER A 501 2.24 6.05 -21.04
C SER A 501 2.88 4.71 -21.40
N TYR A 502 3.63 4.13 -20.46
CA TYR A 502 4.21 2.80 -20.63
C TYR A 502 3.25 1.71 -20.16
N ARG A 503 2.97 0.72 -21.01
CA ARG A 503 1.88 -0.26 -20.80
C ARG A 503 1.99 -1.13 -19.54
N CYS A 504 3.17 -1.32 -18.95
CA CYS A 504 3.33 -2.14 -17.74
C CYS A 504 3.16 -1.38 -16.41
N CYS A 505 3.02 -0.05 -16.44
CA CYS A 505 2.93 0.78 -15.22
C CYS A 505 1.98 2.00 -15.34
N GLY A 506 1.52 2.35 -16.54
CA GLY A 506 0.55 3.42 -16.79
C GLY A 506 1.10 4.85 -16.62
N SER A 507 2.37 5.02 -16.31
CA SER A 507 2.99 6.32 -16.03
C SER A 507 3.42 7.07 -17.29
N ALA A 508 3.39 8.41 -17.19
CA ALA A 508 3.86 9.33 -18.22
C ALA A 508 5.38 9.57 -18.15
N ASN A 509 5.96 10.05 -19.25
CA ASN A 509 7.40 10.34 -19.40
C ASN A 509 7.73 11.77 -18.93
N PRO A 510 8.78 12.03 -18.11
CA PRO A 510 9.69 11.07 -17.48
C PRO A 510 9.15 10.52 -16.15
N CYS A 511 9.01 9.20 -16.07
CA CYS A 511 8.60 8.53 -14.84
C CYS A 511 9.80 8.33 -13.90
N GLN A 512 9.66 8.72 -12.63
CA GLN A 512 10.57 8.27 -11.58
C GLN A 512 10.20 6.83 -11.20
N ALA A 513 11.17 5.93 -11.32
CA ALA A 513 10.95 4.49 -11.46
C ALA A 513 11.00 3.73 -10.12
N GLY A 514 11.44 2.46 -10.10
CA GLY A 514 11.13 1.47 -9.04
C GLY A 514 12.30 1.03 -8.13
N ARG A 515 12.06 0.06 -7.24
CA ARG A 515 13.12 -0.66 -6.48
C ARG A 515 13.98 -1.53 -7.40
N HIS A 516 15.28 -1.68 -7.09
CA HIS A 516 16.16 -2.68 -7.73
C HIS A 516 15.71 -4.11 -7.36
N ARG A 517 15.97 -5.10 -8.24
CA ARG A 517 15.44 -6.48 -8.15
C ARG A 517 16.49 -7.54 -8.46
N SER A 518 16.64 -8.48 -7.54
CA SER A 518 17.74 -9.43 -7.36
C SER A 518 17.58 -10.69 -8.18
N GLU A 519 16.44 -11.33 -7.96
CA GLU A 519 15.99 -12.49 -8.70
C GLU A 519 15.11 -11.99 -9.85
N HIS A 520 15.39 -12.47 -11.06
CA HIS A 520 14.39 -12.39 -12.13
C HIS A 520 13.16 -13.16 -11.65
N HIS A 521 11.95 -12.72 -12.02
CA HIS A 521 10.70 -13.31 -11.51
C HIS A 521 10.40 -14.63 -12.24
N ASP A 522 11.28 -15.59 -11.98
CA ASP A 522 11.68 -16.65 -12.90
C ASP A 522 12.03 -16.15 -14.32
N GLN A 523 12.38 -17.04 -15.26
CA GLN A 523 12.93 -16.72 -16.59
C GLN A 523 11.96 -16.04 -17.59
N TYR A 524 10.90 -15.39 -17.12
CA TYR A 524 9.87 -14.79 -17.95
C TYR A 524 9.93 -13.25 -17.92
N PRO A 525 10.01 -12.57 -19.08
CA PRO A 525 9.99 -11.10 -19.12
C PRO A 525 8.72 -10.57 -18.45
N TYR A 526 8.86 -9.50 -17.67
CA TYR A 526 8.01 -9.17 -16.52
C TYR A 526 6.49 -8.96 -16.79
N GLY A 527 6.04 -8.92 -18.05
CA GLY A 527 4.62 -9.03 -18.37
C GLY A 527 4.02 -10.40 -18.04
N ASN A 528 4.82 -11.48 -18.01
CA ASN A 528 4.32 -12.85 -17.99
C ASN A 528 4.37 -13.56 -16.62
N PHE A 529 5.21 -13.19 -15.64
CA PHE A 529 5.27 -13.94 -14.37
C PHE A 529 3.97 -13.87 -13.57
N PHE A 530 3.44 -12.67 -13.31
CA PHE A 530 2.17 -12.52 -12.58
C PHE A 530 1.00 -13.16 -13.33
N VAL A 531 1.05 -13.18 -14.67
CA VAL A 531 0.10 -13.90 -15.54
C VAL A 531 0.28 -15.42 -15.41
N PHE A 532 1.49 -15.93 -15.31
CA PHE A 532 1.82 -17.35 -15.10
C PHE A 532 1.39 -17.85 -13.72
N ALA A 533 1.74 -17.13 -12.64
CA ALA A 533 1.27 -17.43 -11.29
C ALA A 533 -0.27 -17.38 -11.20
N ARG A 534 -0.92 -16.44 -11.90
CA ARG A 534 -2.39 -16.39 -12.05
C ARG A 534 -2.95 -17.53 -12.92
N ASN A 535 -2.21 -18.00 -13.93
CA ASN A 535 -2.59 -19.17 -14.73
C ASN A 535 -2.44 -20.50 -13.99
N ILE A 536 -1.70 -20.53 -12.87
CA ILE A 536 -1.64 -21.66 -11.93
C ILE A 536 -2.72 -21.51 -10.85
N THR A 537 -2.92 -20.33 -10.28
CA THR A 537 -3.77 -20.12 -9.09
C THR A 537 -5.22 -19.71 -9.37
N GLY A 538 -5.52 -19.22 -10.58
CA GLY A 538 -6.83 -18.73 -11.00
C GLY A 538 -7.74 -19.76 -11.66
N TYR A 539 -7.33 -21.03 -11.70
CA TYR A 539 -8.09 -22.15 -12.28
C TYR A 539 -8.18 -23.31 -11.27
N THR A 540 -9.18 -24.18 -11.43
CA THR A 540 -9.42 -25.32 -10.53
C THR A 540 -8.80 -26.63 -11.01
N ASP A 541 -8.38 -26.73 -12.27
CA ASP A 541 -7.75 -27.93 -12.84
C ASP A 541 -6.21 -27.93 -12.75
N THR A 542 -5.63 -26.88 -12.19
CA THR A 542 -4.19 -26.62 -12.06
C THR A 542 -3.63 -26.91 -10.68
N THR A 543 -4.42 -26.74 -9.62
CA THR A 543 -3.98 -26.99 -8.24
C THR A 543 -5.06 -27.66 -7.40
N GLU A 544 -4.69 -28.71 -6.68
CA GLU A 544 -5.50 -29.34 -5.64
C GLU A 544 -5.20 -28.62 -4.32
N LYS A 545 -6.01 -27.62 -3.95
CA LYS A 545 -5.81 -26.89 -2.68
C LYS A 545 -6.09 -27.81 -1.50
N TRP A 546 -5.13 -27.97 -0.61
CA TRP A 546 -5.29 -28.73 0.64
C TRP A 546 -5.69 -27.81 1.80
N THR A 547 -5.11 -26.61 1.86
CA THR A 547 -5.53 -25.56 2.79
C THR A 547 -5.19 -24.17 2.26
N GLU A 548 -6.02 -23.18 2.60
CA GLU A 548 -5.85 -21.77 2.31
C GLU A 548 -6.42 -20.98 3.49
N LEU A 549 -5.55 -20.26 4.22
CA LEU A 549 -5.93 -19.31 5.25
C LEU A 549 -5.89 -17.89 4.68
N GLU A 550 -6.88 -17.11 5.08
CA GLU A 550 -6.95 -15.68 4.83
C GLU A 550 -7.42 -14.98 6.11
N ASP A 551 -6.66 -13.98 6.57
CA ASP A 551 -7.07 -13.06 7.62
C ASP A 551 -6.94 -11.62 7.10
N SER A 552 -8.01 -10.83 7.25
CA SER A 552 -8.12 -9.50 6.65
C SER A 552 -7.99 -8.43 7.73
N ASN A 553 -7.06 -7.48 7.55
CA ASN A 553 -6.99 -6.30 8.40
C ASN A 553 -8.22 -5.43 8.13
N LEU A 554 -9.10 -5.33 9.12
CA LEU A 554 -10.41 -4.68 9.01
C LEU A 554 -10.34 -3.14 9.03
N GLU A 555 -9.16 -2.55 9.27
CA GLU A 555 -8.93 -1.11 9.17
C GLU A 555 -8.24 -0.73 7.84
N THR A 556 -7.30 -1.54 7.35
CA THR A 556 -6.54 -1.25 6.11
C THR A 556 -7.03 -2.01 4.86
N SER A 557 -7.95 -2.97 5.03
CA SER A 557 -8.40 -3.93 4.01
C SER A 557 -7.31 -4.85 3.42
N LYS A 558 -6.10 -4.85 3.99
CA LYS A 558 -4.96 -5.67 3.55
C LYS A 558 -5.13 -7.13 4.01
N LYS A 559 -4.77 -8.10 3.16
CA LYS A 559 -5.06 -9.53 3.37
C LYS A 559 -3.82 -10.38 3.63
N MET A 560 -3.75 -10.99 4.81
CA MET A 560 -2.74 -11.99 5.17
C MET A 560 -3.18 -13.36 4.64
N THR A 561 -2.66 -13.74 3.48
CA THR A 561 -3.00 -15.03 2.84
C THR A 561 -1.84 -16.03 2.95
N VAL A 562 -2.16 -17.31 3.12
CA VAL A 562 -1.20 -18.41 3.04
C VAL A 562 -1.92 -19.69 2.62
N SER A 563 -1.32 -20.48 1.72
CA SER A 563 -1.95 -21.70 1.20
C SER A 563 -0.94 -22.78 0.84
N VAL A 564 -1.36 -24.03 1.01
CA VAL A 564 -0.63 -25.24 0.60
C VAL A 564 -1.54 -26.06 -0.32
N ALA A 565 -1.00 -26.46 -1.46
CA ALA A 565 -1.72 -27.19 -2.50
C ALA A 565 -0.81 -28.22 -3.18
N ARG A 566 -1.38 -29.21 -3.85
CA ARG A 566 -0.67 -29.97 -4.89
C ARG A 566 -0.70 -29.20 -6.19
N LEU A 567 0.42 -29.14 -6.91
CA LEU A 567 0.44 -28.68 -8.29
C LEU A 567 -0.01 -29.83 -9.21
N LEU A 568 -1.14 -29.67 -9.88
CA LEU A 568 -1.67 -30.63 -10.86
C LEU A 568 -1.23 -30.30 -12.29
N ARG A 569 -1.15 -29.01 -12.67
CA ARG A 569 -0.75 -28.54 -14.00
C ARG A 569 -0.15 -27.13 -13.93
N TRP A 570 0.82 -26.85 -14.80
CA TRP A 570 1.46 -25.52 -14.93
C TRP A 570 0.57 -24.43 -15.56
N LYS A 571 -0.56 -24.82 -16.17
CA LYS A 571 -1.62 -23.95 -16.69
C LYS A 571 -2.89 -24.78 -16.90
N SER A 572 -4.06 -24.14 -16.96
CA SER A 572 -5.31 -24.84 -17.26
C SER A 572 -5.20 -25.63 -18.57
N ARG A 573 -5.65 -26.89 -18.54
CA ARG A 573 -5.55 -27.90 -19.61
C ARG A 573 -4.11 -28.21 -20.08
N GLY A 574 -3.09 -27.79 -19.32
CA GLY A 574 -1.68 -28.09 -19.58
C GLY A 574 -1.25 -29.51 -19.17
N ALA A 575 0.02 -29.83 -19.40
CA ALA A 575 0.64 -31.05 -18.89
C ALA A 575 0.73 -31.03 -17.35
N GLN A 576 0.80 -32.22 -16.75
CA GLN A 576 1.10 -32.39 -15.33
C GLN A 576 2.61 -32.24 -15.08
N PRO A 577 3.05 -31.86 -13.86
CA PRO A 577 4.45 -31.94 -13.47
C PRO A 577 5.00 -33.37 -13.57
N GLU A 578 6.28 -33.51 -13.94
CA GLU A 578 6.94 -34.82 -14.08
C GLU A 578 7.13 -35.55 -12.76
N LEU A 579 7.27 -34.80 -11.66
CA LEU A 579 7.35 -35.31 -10.29
C LEU A 579 6.18 -34.77 -9.45
N PRO A 580 5.65 -35.55 -8.50
CA PRO A 580 4.66 -35.05 -7.56
C PRO A 580 5.18 -33.80 -6.84
N THR A 581 4.40 -32.71 -6.88
CA THR A 581 4.87 -31.37 -6.52
C THR A 581 3.87 -30.67 -5.59
N VAL A 582 4.36 -30.15 -4.47
CA VAL A 582 3.64 -29.26 -3.55
C VAL A 582 3.88 -27.81 -3.98
N LEU A 583 2.85 -26.97 -3.93
CA LEU A 583 2.90 -25.52 -4.08
C LEU A 583 2.62 -24.87 -2.72
N ILE A 584 3.54 -24.05 -2.23
CA ILE A 584 3.36 -23.21 -1.04
C ILE A 584 3.34 -21.74 -1.49
N ARG A 585 2.32 -21.01 -1.06
CA ARG A 585 2.19 -19.56 -1.28
C ARG A 585 1.97 -18.87 0.05
N VAL A 586 2.68 -17.76 0.29
CA VAL A 586 2.54 -16.91 1.48
C VAL A 586 2.50 -15.45 1.01
N GLY A 587 1.51 -14.67 1.44
CA GLY A 587 1.29 -13.31 0.95
C GLY A 587 0.64 -13.25 -0.44
N SER A 588 0.26 -12.02 -0.83
CA SER A 588 -0.29 -11.73 -2.17
C SER A 588 0.83 -11.66 -3.20
N VAL A 589 0.71 -12.41 -4.31
CA VAL A 589 1.72 -12.44 -5.38
C VAL A 589 1.66 -11.14 -6.19
N SER A 590 2.29 -10.09 -5.65
CA SER A 590 2.25 -8.71 -6.12
C SER A 590 3.65 -8.13 -6.27
N ILE A 591 3.79 -7.08 -7.07
CA ILE A 591 5.03 -6.30 -7.21
C ILE A 591 5.34 -5.43 -5.98
N SER A 592 4.35 -5.23 -5.10
CA SER A 592 4.29 -4.22 -4.02
C SER A 592 4.38 -4.77 -2.59
N GLU A 593 4.31 -6.09 -2.39
CA GLU A 593 4.27 -6.72 -1.06
C GLU A 593 5.25 -7.90 -0.99
N PRO A 594 5.82 -8.24 0.19
CA PRO A 594 6.60 -9.47 0.35
C PRO A 594 5.72 -10.72 0.18
N TYR A 595 6.14 -11.64 -0.68
CA TYR A 595 5.44 -12.90 -0.91
C TYR A 595 6.41 -14.08 -1.14
N LEU A 596 5.91 -15.29 -0.91
CA LEU A 596 6.47 -16.54 -1.40
C LEU A 596 5.48 -17.14 -2.41
N PHE A 597 6.00 -17.59 -3.55
CA PHE A 597 5.28 -18.48 -4.48
C PHE A 597 6.28 -19.54 -4.95
N ARG A 598 6.30 -20.71 -4.29
CA ARG A 598 7.35 -21.70 -4.51
C ARG A 598 6.81 -23.13 -4.56
N THR A 599 7.31 -23.88 -5.52
CA THR A 599 7.04 -25.31 -5.69
C THR A 599 8.16 -26.15 -5.09
N TYR A 600 7.80 -27.34 -4.61
CA TYR A 600 8.69 -28.35 -4.05
C TYR A 600 8.29 -29.72 -4.57
N ASN A 601 9.16 -30.39 -5.33
CA ASN A 601 8.98 -31.79 -5.73
C ASN A 601 9.52 -32.74 -4.64
N THR A 602 9.27 -34.05 -4.78
CA THR A 602 9.70 -35.06 -3.79
C THR A 602 11.20 -35.00 -3.46
N LYS A 603 12.07 -34.80 -4.45
CA LYS A 603 13.53 -34.66 -4.24
C LYS A 603 13.89 -33.39 -3.48
N ASP A 604 13.19 -32.29 -3.74
CA ASP A 604 13.39 -31.03 -3.02
C ASP A 604 13.06 -31.23 -1.53
N LEU A 605 11.96 -31.93 -1.23
CA LEU A 605 11.54 -32.22 0.14
C LEU A 605 12.50 -33.18 0.86
N GLU A 606 13.08 -34.17 0.17
CA GLU A 606 14.15 -35.03 0.74
C GLU A 606 15.41 -34.24 1.10
N VAL A 607 15.84 -33.29 0.25
CA VAL A 607 17.01 -32.44 0.50
C VAL A 607 16.71 -31.44 1.62
N ILE A 608 15.57 -30.75 1.57
CA ILE A 608 15.16 -29.78 2.59
C ILE A 608 14.98 -30.46 3.94
N THR A 609 14.45 -31.69 4.00
CA THR A 609 14.37 -32.47 5.25
C THR A 609 15.73 -32.59 5.93
N LYS A 610 16.78 -32.96 5.18
CA LYS A 610 18.16 -33.09 5.73
C LYS A 610 18.71 -31.75 6.20
N VAL A 611 18.43 -30.66 5.48
CA VAL A 611 18.86 -29.31 5.87
C VAL A 611 18.13 -28.83 7.13
N VAL A 612 16.83 -29.04 7.23
CA VAL A 612 16.01 -28.60 8.37
C VAL A 612 16.31 -29.43 9.63
N ASP A 613 16.60 -30.73 9.48
CA ASP A 613 17.08 -31.57 10.59
C ASP A 613 18.41 -31.06 11.16
N ILE A 614 19.40 -30.76 10.30
CA ILE A 614 20.72 -30.26 10.71
C ILE A 614 20.68 -28.83 11.29
N THR A 615 19.84 -27.94 10.73
CA THR A 615 19.81 -26.51 11.11
C THR A 615 18.76 -26.17 12.16
N HIS A 616 17.79 -27.05 12.38
CA HIS A 616 16.56 -26.82 13.16
C HIS A 616 15.73 -25.60 12.70
N GLN A 617 15.96 -25.08 11.48
CA GLN A 617 15.24 -23.92 10.94
C GLN A 617 13.95 -24.37 10.23
N THR A 618 12.82 -24.32 10.94
CA THR A 618 11.51 -24.72 10.40
C THR A 618 10.82 -23.65 9.56
N VAL A 619 11.13 -22.36 9.71
CA VAL A 619 10.42 -21.27 9.03
C VAL A 619 10.71 -21.27 7.53
N ILE A 620 9.67 -21.38 6.71
CA ILE A 620 9.77 -21.38 5.23
C ILE A 620 9.80 -19.93 4.72
N PHE A 621 8.84 -19.11 5.17
CA PHE A 621 8.74 -17.69 4.85
C PHE A 621 7.77 -16.99 5.81
N ARG A 622 7.98 -15.70 6.07
CA ARG A 622 7.10 -14.82 6.85
C ARG A 622 7.06 -13.43 6.20
N THR A 623 5.86 -12.88 5.96
CA THR A 623 5.68 -11.60 5.21
C THR A 623 6.10 -10.35 5.98
N SER A 624 6.29 -10.44 7.30
CA SER A 624 6.47 -9.31 8.21
C SER A 624 7.02 -9.77 9.56
N HIS A 625 8.01 -9.06 10.10
CA HIS A 625 8.54 -9.33 11.44
C HIS A 625 7.59 -8.93 12.57
N SER A 626 6.53 -8.16 12.29
CA SER A 626 5.51 -7.81 13.29
C SER A 626 4.78 -9.05 13.79
N GLU A 627 4.52 -9.14 15.10
CA GLU A 627 3.67 -10.17 15.70
C GLU A 627 2.17 -9.84 15.60
N GLN A 628 1.83 -8.61 15.21
CA GLN A 628 0.43 -8.19 15.07
C GLN A 628 -0.10 -8.38 13.65
N GLU A 629 0.74 -8.25 12.62
CA GLU A 629 0.33 -8.46 11.22
C GLU A 629 1.40 -9.24 10.44
N PHE A 630 1.08 -10.48 10.07
CA PHE A 630 1.91 -11.35 9.22
C PHE A 630 1.12 -12.53 8.63
N ALA A 631 1.64 -13.08 7.53
CA ALA A 631 1.37 -14.45 7.08
C ALA A 631 2.69 -15.24 7.12
N MET A 632 2.65 -16.53 7.46
CA MET A 632 3.82 -17.39 7.65
C MET A 632 3.54 -18.84 7.31
N ALA A 633 4.56 -19.55 6.82
CA ALA A 633 4.57 -21.01 6.70
C ALA A 633 5.82 -21.59 7.36
N GLU A 634 5.69 -22.73 8.02
CA GLU A 634 6.74 -23.45 8.75
C GLU A 634 6.64 -24.97 8.49
N TRP A 635 7.77 -25.66 8.37
CA TRP A 635 7.82 -27.12 8.37
C TRP A 635 7.41 -27.69 9.73
N VAL A 636 6.68 -28.82 9.70
CA VAL A 636 6.41 -29.64 10.88
C VAL A 636 7.26 -30.89 10.80
N LEU A 637 8.04 -31.16 11.85
CA LEU A 637 8.95 -32.30 11.92
C LEU A 637 8.38 -33.42 12.81
N SER A 638 8.74 -34.65 12.47
CA SER A 638 8.62 -35.80 13.36
C SER A 638 9.69 -35.79 14.45
N VAL A 639 9.56 -36.68 15.43
CA VAL A 639 10.59 -36.94 16.47
C VAL A 639 11.93 -37.41 15.85
N ALA A 640 11.92 -37.87 14.60
CA ALA A 640 13.09 -38.32 13.85
C ALA A 640 13.59 -37.30 12.81
N GLY A 641 13.29 -36.00 12.98
CA GLY A 641 13.75 -34.92 12.10
C GLY A 641 13.05 -34.82 10.73
N VAL A 642 12.42 -35.91 10.27
CA VAL A 642 11.73 -35.98 8.98
C VAL A 642 10.55 -35.00 8.92
N ILE A 643 10.42 -34.24 7.83
CA ILE A 643 9.26 -33.37 7.56
C ILE A 643 7.99 -34.23 7.37
N ILE A 644 6.95 -33.89 8.11
CA ILE A 644 5.63 -34.57 8.09
C ILE A 644 4.47 -33.63 7.73
N GLY A 645 4.76 -32.38 7.39
CA GLY A 645 3.74 -31.39 7.02
C GLY A 645 4.22 -29.95 7.04
N VAL A 646 3.27 -29.04 6.81
CA VAL A 646 3.46 -27.58 6.90
C VAL A 646 2.42 -27.00 7.85
N LYS A 647 2.89 -26.25 8.85
CA LYS A 647 2.07 -25.40 9.70
C LYS A 647 2.00 -24.02 9.04
N ILE A 648 0.79 -23.53 8.80
CA ILE A 648 0.56 -22.21 8.22
C ILE A 648 -0.18 -21.31 9.20
N THR A 649 0.19 -20.04 9.20
CA THR A 649 -0.30 -19.03 10.14
C THR A 649 -0.67 -17.75 9.40
N ALA A 650 -1.87 -17.22 9.64
CA ALA A 650 -2.28 -15.88 9.23
C ALA A 650 -2.76 -15.09 10.44
N LYS A 651 -2.30 -13.86 10.61
CA LYS A 651 -2.79 -12.92 11.64
C LYS A 651 -2.78 -11.50 11.10
N ALA A 652 -3.92 -10.85 11.09
CA ALA A 652 -4.07 -9.42 10.85
C ALA A 652 -4.12 -8.65 12.18
N ALA A 653 -3.74 -7.36 12.16
CA ALA A 653 -3.68 -6.54 13.38
C ALA A 653 -5.06 -6.33 14.06
N THR A 654 -6.15 -6.50 13.33
CA THR A 654 -7.53 -6.41 13.83
C THR A 654 -8.05 -7.73 14.43
N SER A 655 -7.30 -8.82 14.31
CA SER A 655 -7.71 -10.17 14.69
C SER A 655 -7.02 -10.56 15.99
N PHE A 656 -7.81 -10.86 17.02
CA PHE A 656 -7.34 -11.19 18.37
C PHE A 656 -6.31 -12.34 18.31
N ASP A 657 -6.74 -13.48 17.79
CA ASP A 657 -5.97 -14.72 17.74
C ASP A 657 -5.51 -15.03 16.30
N PRO A 658 -4.29 -15.58 16.10
CA PRO A 658 -3.83 -16.02 14.80
C PRO A 658 -4.65 -17.22 14.31
N PHE A 659 -4.97 -17.27 13.02
CA PHE A 659 -5.46 -18.49 12.38
C PHE A 659 -4.25 -19.41 12.12
N ILE A 660 -4.26 -20.61 12.70
CA ILE A 660 -3.18 -21.61 12.58
C ILE A 660 -3.77 -22.95 12.14
N GLN A 661 -3.27 -23.48 11.02
CA GLN A 661 -3.57 -24.84 10.56
C GLN A 661 -2.29 -25.65 10.33
N VAL A 662 -2.36 -26.96 10.58
CA VAL A 662 -1.33 -27.93 10.22
C VAL A 662 -1.84 -28.81 9.09
N CYS A 663 -1.16 -28.74 7.95
CA CYS A 663 -1.37 -29.59 6.77
C CYS A 663 -0.37 -30.76 6.83
N PRO A 664 -0.78 -32.00 7.15
CA PRO A 664 0.11 -33.15 7.18
C PRO A 664 0.37 -33.65 5.76
N ILE A 665 1.64 -33.85 5.40
CA ILE A 665 2.08 -34.16 4.03
C ILE A 665 3.01 -35.38 4.07
N ASP A 666 2.82 -36.33 3.15
CA ASP A 666 3.83 -37.33 2.83
C ASP A 666 4.79 -36.78 1.78
N ILE A 667 6.05 -36.62 2.16
CA ILE A 667 7.12 -36.08 1.31
C ILE A 667 7.51 -37.02 0.15
N THR A 668 7.19 -38.32 0.25
CA THR A 668 7.56 -39.32 -0.76
C THR A 668 6.59 -39.35 -1.95
N SER A 669 5.33 -38.95 -1.73
CA SER A 669 4.26 -38.94 -2.73
C SER A 669 3.73 -37.55 -3.08
N CYS A 670 4.09 -36.53 -2.28
CA CYS A 670 3.49 -35.19 -2.28
C CYS A 670 1.95 -35.25 -2.26
N THR A 671 1.39 -35.99 -1.30
CA THR A 671 -0.05 -35.98 -0.97
C THR A 671 -0.27 -35.70 0.51
N LEU A 672 -1.52 -35.38 0.87
CA LEU A 672 -1.94 -35.36 2.27
C LEU A 672 -1.70 -36.72 2.93
N SER A 673 -1.09 -36.72 4.13
CA SER A 673 -0.90 -37.91 4.96
C SER A 673 -1.96 -38.07 6.06
N GLY A 674 -2.94 -37.16 6.10
CA GLY A 674 -4.09 -37.18 6.99
C GLY A 674 -4.92 -35.90 6.88
N ASP A 675 -5.92 -35.72 7.74
CA ASP A 675 -6.75 -34.53 7.76
C ASP A 675 -5.98 -33.28 8.21
N VAL A 676 -6.25 -32.13 7.57
CA VAL A 676 -5.73 -30.82 7.97
C VAL A 676 -6.33 -30.43 9.33
N ARG A 677 -5.48 -30.04 10.29
CA ARG A 677 -5.88 -29.74 11.67
C ARG A 677 -5.84 -28.24 11.96
N SER A 678 -6.99 -27.64 12.26
CA SER A 678 -7.05 -26.32 12.92
C SER A 678 -6.46 -26.43 14.33
N LEU A 679 -5.44 -25.62 14.63
CA LEU A 679 -4.92 -25.41 15.99
C LEU A 679 -5.50 -24.14 16.62
N SER A 680 -5.82 -23.14 15.81
CA SER A 680 -6.51 -21.92 16.20
C SER A 680 -7.29 -21.38 15.01
N GLU A 681 -8.54 -20.96 15.21
CA GLU A 681 -9.42 -20.52 14.14
C GLU A 681 -9.65 -18.99 14.22
N GLY A 682 -8.64 -18.24 13.77
CA GLY A 682 -8.54 -16.79 13.93
C GLY A 682 -9.48 -15.97 13.06
N GLY A 683 -9.19 -14.66 13.00
CA GLY A 683 -10.04 -13.67 12.36
C GLY A 683 -11.24 -13.23 13.23
N LEU A 684 -11.94 -12.19 12.81
CA LEU A 684 -13.16 -11.75 13.49
C LEU A 684 -14.36 -12.62 13.08
N ARG A 685 -14.71 -13.58 13.93
CA ARG A 685 -15.87 -14.48 13.77
C ARG A 685 -17.00 -14.17 14.73
N SER A 686 -18.22 -14.45 14.27
CA SER A 686 -19.46 -14.35 15.05
C SER A 686 -19.75 -15.63 15.84
N TYR A 687 -20.60 -15.52 16.86
CA TYR A 687 -21.17 -16.65 17.60
C TYR A 687 -22.56 -16.97 17.07
N LYS A 688 -23.06 -18.19 17.35
CA LYS A 688 -24.44 -18.55 17.01
C LYS A 688 -25.40 -17.83 17.97
N PRO A 689 -26.45 -17.15 17.50
CA PRO A 689 -27.45 -16.57 18.38
C PRO A 689 -28.35 -17.67 18.95
N SER A 690 -28.63 -17.64 20.26
CA SER A 690 -29.47 -18.63 20.95
C SER A 690 -30.92 -18.65 20.47
N THR A 691 -31.39 -17.55 19.88
CA THR A 691 -32.73 -17.39 19.31
C THR A 691 -32.65 -16.55 18.03
N PRO A 692 -33.53 -16.76 17.03
CA PRO A 692 -33.58 -15.93 15.84
C PRO A 692 -33.91 -14.46 16.16
N TYR A 693 -33.21 -13.53 15.52
CA TYR A 693 -33.53 -12.10 15.64
C TYR A 693 -34.93 -11.79 15.09
N VAL A 694 -35.72 -11.05 15.88
CA VAL A 694 -36.99 -10.42 15.48
C VAL A 694 -36.69 -8.95 15.20
N LEU A 695 -37.28 -8.38 14.14
CA LEU A 695 -37.09 -6.97 13.79
C LEU A 695 -38.41 -6.20 13.98
N PRO A 696 -38.37 -4.88 14.24
CA PRO A 696 -39.57 -4.05 14.27
C PRO A 696 -40.25 -3.95 12.90
N ASP A 697 -41.57 -3.71 12.92
CA ASP A 697 -42.35 -3.43 11.72
C ASP A 697 -41.95 -2.10 11.04
N ILE A 698 -42.23 -2.00 9.74
CA ILE A 698 -41.92 -0.83 8.92
C ILE A 698 -42.82 0.34 9.31
N GLN A 699 -42.21 1.47 9.71
CA GLN A 699 -42.91 2.71 10.04
C GLN A 699 -42.89 3.62 8.82
N ARG A 700 -44.05 3.87 8.21
CA ARG A 700 -44.17 4.73 7.02
C ARG A 700 -45.27 5.77 7.18
N VAL A 701 -44.91 7.03 6.96
CA VAL A 701 -45.83 8.16 6.80
C VAL A 701 -45.57 8.76 5.42
N SER A 702 -46.40 8.38 4.45
CA SER A 702 -46.40 8.87 3.07
C SER A 702 -47.82 8.89 2.52
N ALA A 703 -48.00 9.38 1.29
CA ALA A 703 -49.19 9.05 0.53
C ALA A 703 -49.17 7.57 0.12
N THR A 704 -50.14 7.17 -0.71
CA THR A 704 -50.10 5.94 -1.49
C THR A 704 -50.60 6.29 -2.87
N ILE A 705 -49.77 6.06 -3.89
CA ILE A 705 -50.16 6.24 -5.30
C ILE A 705 -50.66 4.88 -5.79
N HIS A 706 -51.87 4.86 -6.33
CA HIS A 706 -52.44 3.67 -6.94
C HIS A 706 -51.77 3.39 -8.29
N GLU A 707 -51.55 2.11 -8.58
CA GLU A 707 -50.95 1.67 -9.85
C GLU A 707 -52.01 1.65 -10.95
N ASP A 708 -53.24 1.23 -10.64
CA ASP A 708 -54.40 1.30 -11.54
C ASP A 708 -54.85 2.75 -11.88
N ALA A 709 -55.42 2.92 -13.07
CA ALA A 709 -56.10 4.16 -13.45
C ALA A 709 -57.38 4.35 -12.59
N PRO A 710 -57.70 5.57 -12.13
CA PRO A 710 -58.74 5.79 -11.12
C PRO A 710 -60.18 5.54 -11.60
N ARG A 711 -60.41 5.51 -12.92
CA ARG A 711 -61.61 4.96 -13.58
C ARG A 711 -61.30 4.67 -15.05
N GLU A 712 -62.21 3.98 -15.74
CA GLU A 712 -62.18 3.86 -17.20
C GLU A 712 -62.40 5.23 -17.88
N VAL A 713 -61.93 5.37 -19.12
CA VAL A 713 -62.09 6.60 -19.92
C VAL A 713 -63.50 6.68 -20.47
N ARG A 714 -64.15 7.84 -20.35
CA ARG A 714 -65.55 8.02 -20.73
C ARG A 714 -65.69 8.32 -22.23
N ILE A 715 -66.53 7.57 -22.94
CA ILE A 715 -66.64 7.59 -24.42
C ILE A 715 -68.07 7.83 -24.97
N ASP A 716 -69.07 8.02 -24.11
CA ASP A 716 -70.49 8.20 -24.47
C ASP A 716 -70.90 9.66 -24.78
N PHE A 717 -69.97 10.62 -24.70
CA PHE A 717 -70.26 12.04 -24.94
C PHE A 717 -70.90 12.26 -26.31
N LYS A 718 -71.99 13.01 -26.31
CA LYS A 718 -72.76 13.34 -27.52
C LYS A 718 -72.22 14.60 -28.16
N THR A 719 -72.30 14.69 -29.48
CA THR A 719 -72.05 15.94 -30.19
C THR A 719 -73.12 16.97 -29.85
N CYS A 720 -72.71 18.17 -29.47
CA CYS A 720 -73.58 19.32 -29.28
C CYS A 720 -73.38 20.28 -30.46
N THR A 721 -74.37 20.38 -31.33
CA THR A 721 -74.35 21.18 -32.57
C THR A 721 -75.54 22.13 -32.62
N THR A 722 -75.39 23.27 -33.27
CA THR A 722 -76.50 24.21 -33.50
C THR A 722 -77.55 23.64 -34.47
N PRO A 723 -78.79 24.16 -34.50
CA PRO A 723 -79.87 23.60 -35.31
C PRO A 723 -79.60 23.60 -36.83
N ASN A 724 -78.79 24.55 -37.30
CA ASN A 724 -78.53 24.76 -38.73
C ASN A 724 -77.31 23.97 -39.24
N LEU A 725 -76.48 23.40 -38.36
CA LEU A 725 -75.26 22.69 -38.71
C LEU A 725 -75.43 21.16 -38.46
N PRO A 726 -75.85 20.37 -39.47
CA PRO A 726 -76.21 18.96 -39.28
C PRO A 726 -74.97 18.04 -39.34
N ILE A 727 -73.96 18.32 -38.52
CA ILE A 727 -72.77 17.48 -38.32
C ILE A 727 -72.98 16.50 -37.16
N VAL A 728 -72.26 15.38 -37.19
CA VAL A 728 -71.88 14.64 -35.97
C VAL A 728 -70.38 14.37 -35.95
N MET A 729 -69.77 14.57 -34.78
CA MET A 729 -68.39 14.22 -34.47
C MET A 729 -68.38 12.95 -33.62
N LYS A 730 -67.48 12.01 -33.88
CA LYS A 730 -67.22 10.84 -33.02
C LYS A 730 -65.71 10.61 -32.84
N PRO A 731 -65.24 10.14 -31.68
CA PRO A 731 -63.88 9.63 -31.55
C PRO A 731 -63.68 8.38 -32.43
N VAL A 732 -62.48 8.23 -32.99
CA VAL A 732 -62.09 7.08 -33.82
C VAL A 732 -61.18 6.11 -33.05
N SER A 733 -60.37 6.63 -32.12
CA SER A 733 -59.45 5.85 -31.30
C SER A 733 -60.05 5.46 -29.93
N ASN A 734 -59.54 4.37 -29.36
CA ASN A 734 -59.74 4.02 -27.95
C ASN A 734 -58.35 3.76 -27.31
N PRO A 735 -57.87 4.59 -26.36
CA PRO A 735 -58.53 5.78 -25.82
C PRO A 735 -58.72 6.91 -26.87
N PRO A 736 -59.67 7.85 -26.65
CA PRO A 736 -59.95 8.95 -27.57
C PRO A 736 -58.85 10.03 -27.62
N LEU A 737 -57.95 10.04 -26.62
CA LEU A 737 -56.84 10.98 -26.50
C LEU A 737 -55.57 10.25 -26.03
N VAL A 738 -54.42 10.61 -26.60
CA VAL A 738 -53.08 10.12 -26.21
C VAL A 738 -52.20 11.31 -25.85
N ALA A 739 -51.67 11.33 -24.63
CA ALA A 739 -50.85 12.44 -24.13
C ALA A 739 -49.35 12.24 -24.38
N ASN A 740 -48.64 13.31 -24.75
CA ASN A 740 -47.19 13.37 -24.92
C ASN A 740 -46.55 12.18 -25.68
N PRO A 741 -47.05 11.76 -26.88
CA PRO A 741 -46.52 10.59 -27.58
C PRO A 741 -45.18 10.85 -28.30
N GLN A 742 -44.93 12.10 -28.72
CA GLN A 742 -43.72 12.49 -29.47
C GLN A 742 -43.00 13.72 -28.88
N TYR A 743 -43.63 14.41 -27.94
CA TYR A 743 -43.11 15.64 -27.32
C TYR A 743 -43.55 15.70 -25.85
N ALA A 744 -42.62 16.04 -24.96
CA ALA A 744 -42.87 16.12 -23.52
C ALA A 744 -42.15 17.35 -22.91
N ASN A 745 -42.94 18.33 -22.46
CA ASN A 745 -42.47 19.63 -21.98
C ASN A 745 -42.73 19.76 -20.45
N PRO A 746 -41.90 20.49 -19.67
CA PRO A 746 -42.19 20.78 -18.26
C PRO A 746 -43.33 21.80 -18.03
N GLU A 747 -43.63 22.67 -19.01
CA GLU A 747 -44.63 23.75 -18.92
C GLU A 747 -46.03 23.35 -19.42
N THR A 748 -46.11 22.38 -20.33
CA THR A 748 -47.33 22.04 -21.08
C THR A 748 -47.42 20.54 -21.31
N ASP A 749 -48.65 20.02 -21.32
CA ASP A 749 -48.94 18.67 -21.81
C ASP A 749 -49.60 18.74 -23.20
N TYR A 750 -49.08 17.97 -24.15
CA TYR A 750 -49.63 17.84 -25.50
C TYR A 750 -50.55 16.62 -25.58
N PHE A 751 -51.66 16.73 -26.30
CA PHE A 751 -52.62 15.65 -26.52
C PHE A 751 -52.88 15.50 -28.01
N ALA A 752 -52.76 14.28 -28.53
CA ALA A 752 -53.21 13.91 -29.86
C ALA A 752 -54.52 13.13 -29.79
N GLY A 753 -55.40 13.32 -30.77
CA GLY A 753 -56.63 12.56 -30.93
C GLY A 753 -57.07 12.46 -32.38
N THR A 754 -58.05 11.59 -32.65
CA THR A 754 -58.64 11.41 -33.98
C THR A 754 -60.15 11.36 -33.89
N ILE A 755 -60.83 12.23 -34.63
CA ILE A 755 -62.28 12.22 -34.75
C ILE A 755 -62.75 12.01 -36.20
N SER A 756 -63.97 11.49 -36.33
CA SER A 756 -64.72 11.34 -37.56
C SER A 756 -65.82 12.41 -37.57
N VAL A 757 -65.75 13.35 -38.50
CA VAL A 757 -66.73 14.40 -38.76
C VAL A 757 -67.63 13.95 -39.92
N PHE A 758 -68.92 13.80 -39.68
CA PHE A 758 -69.89 13.27 -40.67
C PHE A 758 -70.99 14.28 -40.98
N ASN A 759 -71.17 14.58 -42.28
CA ASN A 759 -72.24 15.44 -42.79
C ASN A 759 -73.56 14.64 -42.91
N LYS A 760 -74.61 15.04 -42.16
CA LYS A 760 -75.94 14.38 -42.16
C LYS A 760 -76.95 14.93 -43.18
N HIS A 761 -76.59 15.85 -44.09
CA HIS A 761 -77.53 16.33 -45.12
C HIS A 761 -78.15 15.16 -45.89
N LYS A 762 -79.40 15.34 -46.30
CA LYS A 762 -80.07 14.36 -47.16
C LYS A 762 -79.43 14.45 -48.55
N VAL A 763 -79.24 13.29 -49.20
CA VAL A 763 -78.64 13.17 -50.54
C VAL A 763 -79.28 14.10 -51.58
N SER A 764 -80.54 14.48 -51.38
CA SER A 764 -81.32 15.36 -52.25
C SER A 764 -80.96 16.85 -52.20
N SER A 765 -80.18 17.34 -51.23
CA SER A 765 -79.88 18.79 -51.15
C SER A 765 -78.53 19.20 -51.72
N MET A 766 -77.56 18.27 -51.84
CA MET A 766 -76.22 18.52 -52.41
C MET A 766 -75.44 19.69 -51.77
N GLU A 767 -75.75 20.05 -50.52
CA GLU A 767 -75.06 21.12 -49.77
C GLU A 767 -73.79 20.58 -49.07
N PRO A 768 -72.57 21.00 -49.46
CA PRO A 768 -71.36 20.70 -48.71
C PRO A 768 -71.21 21.66 -47.53
N ILE A 769 -70.89 21.13 -46.35
CA ILE A 769 -70.60 21.94 -45.14
C ILE A 769 -69.11 22.29 -45.13
N SER A 770 -68.71 23.53 -44.82
CA SER A 770 -67.35 24.01 -45.02
C SER A 770 -66.69 24.50 -43.74
N ILE A 771 -66.09 23.57 -42.98
CA ILE A 771 -65.42 23.87 -41.70
C ILE A 771 -64.38 24.98 -41.89
N ALA A 772 -64.66 26.15 -41.32
CA ALA A 772 -63.83 27.35 -41.45
C ALA A 772 -62.74 27.42 -40.38
N SER A 773 -63.04 26.96 -39.15
CA SER A 773 -62.05 26.93 -38.06
C SER A 773 -62.25 25.75 -37.09
N VAL A 774 -61.20 25.48 -36.31
CA VAL A 774 -61.18 24.48 -35.24
C VAL A 774 -60.61 25.14 -33.98
N ALA A 775 -61.34 25.09 -32.88
CA ALA A 775 -60.91 25.56 -31.56
C ALA A 775 -60.98 24.43 -30.54
N ALA A 776 -60.19 24.53 -29.47
CA ALA A 776 -60.24 23.59 -28.36
C ALA A 776 -60.19 24.31 -27.01
N PHE A 777 -60.88 23.74 -26.04
CA PHE A 777 -60.91 24.19 -24.66
C PHE A 777 -60.74 23.00 -23.74
N TYR A 778 -60.19 23.20 -22.54
CA TYR A 778 -59.99 22.15 -21.55
C TYR A 778 -60.58 22.53 -20.19
N ARG A 779 -60.90 21.52 -19.37
CA ARG A 779 -61.14 21.67 -17.93
C ARG A 779 -60.75 20.39 -17.21
N LEU A 780 -60.40 20.48 -15.93
CA LEU A 780 -60.29 19.29 -15.08
C LEU A 780 -61.66 18.99 -14.45
N VAL A 781 -61.95 17.72 -14.21
CA VAL A 781 -63.21 17.29 -13.57
C VAL A 781 -63.45 18.05 -12.26
N GLY A 782 -64.69 18.49 -12.04
CA GLY A 782 -65.09 19.37 -10.94
C GLY A 782 -64.87 20.87 -11.16
N GLU A 783 -64.34 21.31 -12.31
CA GLU A 783 -64.31 22.74 -12.68
C GLU A 783 -65.54 23.13 -13.50
N GLU A 784 -66.22 24.22 -13.12
CA GLU A 784 -67.46 24.70 -13.75
C GLU A 784 -67.24 25.43 -15.10
N LYS A 785 -65.99 25.61 -15.53
CA LYS A 785 -65.63 26.46 -16.69
C LYS A 785 -64.53 25.84 -17.53
N TYR A 786 -64.74 25.87 -18.83
CA TYR A 786 -63.73 25.56 -19.84
C TYR A 786 -62.75 26.73 -20.03
N GLN A 787 -61.46 26.42 -20.20
CA GLN A 787 -60.36 27.35 -20.44
C GLN A 787 -59.79 27.14 -21.86
N PRO A 788 -59.34 28.19 -22.56
CA PRO A 788 -58.72 28.03 -23.87
C PRO A 788 -57.37 27.30 -23.76
N VAL A 789 -57.07 26.46 -24.75
CA VAL A 789 -55.77 25.77 -24.85
C VAL A 789 -54.67 26.72 -25.37
N LYS A 790 -53.39 26.34 -25.24
CA LYS A 790 -52.25 27.16 -25.71
C LYS A 790 -52.10 27.15 -27.24
N SER A 791 -52.37 26.02 -27.89
CA SER A 791 -52.49 25.89 -29.35
C SER A 791 -53.34 24.67 -29.74
N VAL A 792 -53.86 24.70 -30.97
CA VAL A 792 -54.49 23.58 -31.68
C VAL A 792 -53.82 23.45 -33.04
N GLU A 793 -53.50 22.23 -33.46
CA GLU A 793 -52.78 21.92 -34.70
C GLU A 793 -53.49 20.76 -35.42
N LEU A 794 -53.55 20.78 -36.76
CA LEU A 794 -54.10 19.69 -37.56
C LEU A 794 -52.96 18.82 -38.13
N LEU A 795 -52.95 17.54 -37.76
CA LEU A 795 -51.82 16.64 -37.99
C LEU A 795 -51.86 15.98 -39.38
N ASP A 796 -53.03 15.93 -40.01
CA ASP A 796 -53.23 15.39 -41.37
C ASP A 796 -52.78 16.33 -42.50
N GLY A 797 -52.29 17.54 -42.18
CA GLY A 797 -51.94 18.55 -43.19
C GLY A 797 -53.16 19.19 -43.89
N ILE A 798 -54.37 18.98 -43.36
CA ILE A 798 -55.61 19.59 -43.86
C ILE A 798 -55.56 21.11 -43.66
N THR A 799 -55.67 21.86 -44.76
CA THR A 799 -55.85 23.32 -44.74
C THR A 799 -57.33 23.67 -44.66
N LEU A 800 -57.70 24.56 -43.75
CA LEU A 800 -59.06 25.12 -43.66
C LEU A 800 -59.18 26.42 -44.50
N PRO A 801 -60.36 26.77 -45.03
CA PRO A 801 -61.63 26.05 -44.90
C PRO A 801 -61.66 24.74 -45.68
N TYR A 802 -62.37 23.73 -45.16
CA TYR A 802 -62.48 22.40 -45.79
C TYR A 802 -63.94 21.97 -45.92
N SER A 803 -64.37 21.68 -47.17
CA SER A 803 -65.73 21.27 -47.51
C SER A 803 -65.94 19.76 -47.41
N ILE A 804 -67.07 19.35 -46.83
CA ILE A 804 -67.48 17.96 -46.60
C ILE A 804 -68.82 17.72 -47.30
N ASP A 805 -68.84 16.87 -48.33
CA ASP A 805 -70.05 16.54 -49.10
C ASP A 805 -71.11 15.77 -48.28
N PRO A 806 -72.40 15.81 -48.66
CA PRO A 806 -73.46 15.03 -48.00
C PRO A 806 -73.14 13.53 -47.88
N ARG A 807 -73.20 13.00 -46.65
CA ARG A 807 -72.77 11.64 -46.26
C ARG A 807 -71.28 11.33 -46.41
N GLN A 808 -70.42 12.28 -46.72
CA GLN A 808 -68.98 12.11 -46.60
C GLN A 808 -68.58 12.11 -45.11
N THR A 809 -67.54 11.33 -44.79
CA THR A 809 -66.84 11.39 -43.51
C THR A 809 -65.47 12.01 -43.73
N LEU A 810 -65.16 13.07 -42.99
CA LEU A 810 -63.81 13.57 -42.82
C LEU A 810 -63.20 12.94 -41.56
N THR A 811 -62.05 12.30 -41.69
CA THR A 811 -61.20 11.98 -40.53
C THR A 811 -60.31 13.17 -40.23
N LEU A 812 -60.22 13.57 -38.97
CA LEU A 812 -59.44 14.71 -38.50
C LEU A 812 -58.56 14.29 -37.31
N GLN A 813 -57.26 14.17 -37.55
CA GLN A 813 -56.22 14.08 -36.53
C GLN A 813 -55.81 15.47 -36.08
N PHE A 814 -55.82 15.70 -34.76
CA PHE A 814 -55.51 16.99 -34.16
C PHE A 814 -54.54 16.84 -32.98
N GLY A 815 -53.73 17.89 -32.78
CA GLY A 815 -52.89 18.10 -31.61
C GLY A 815 -53.41 19.28 -30.79
N VAL A 816 -53.35 19.19 -29.46
CA VAL A 816 -53.78 20.22 -28.51
C VAL A 816 -52.71 20.40 -27.43
N VAL A 817 -52.30 21.64 -27.16
CA VAL A 817 -51.33 21.95 -26.10
C VAL A 817 -52.05 22.57 -24.89
N VAL A 818 -52.10 21.84 -23.78
CA VAL A 818 -52.69 22.29 -22.51
C VAL A 818 -51.60 22.87 -21.60
N PRO A 819 -51.74 24.10 -21.08
CA PRO A 819 -50.79 24.67 -20.12
C PRO A 819 -50.93 24.02 -18.73
N ARG A 820 -49.84 23.93 -17.99
CA ARG A 820 -49.82 23.50 -16.58
C ARG A 820 -49.94 24.69 -15.63
N SER A 821 -50.29 24.43 -14.38
CA SER A 821 -50.26 25.45 -13.32
C SER A 821 -48.83 25.86 -12.98
N GLU A 822 -48.63 27.06 -12.43
CA GLU A 822 -47.29 27.53 -12.04
C GLU A 822 -46.56 26.56 -11.10
N ASP A 823 -47.28 25.92 -10.18
CA ASP A 823 -46.70 24.95 -9.24
C ASP A 823 -46.29 23.64 -9.94
N ASP A 824 -47.05 23.21 -10.95
CA ASP A 824 -46.67 22.07 -11.79
C ASP A 824 -45.45 22.39 -12.67
N VAL A 825 -45.30 23.64 -13.13
CA VAL A 825 -44.08 24.10 -13.82
C VAL A 825 -42.86 24.07 -12.88
N LYS A 826 -43.02 24.49 -11.61
CA LYS A 826 -41.96 24.45 -10.58
C LYS A 826 -41.48 23.02 -10.28
N VAL A 827 -42.31 21.99 -10.51
CA VAL A 827 -41.93 20.57 -10.38
C VAL A 827 -41.08 20.07 -11.57
N GLY A 828 -41.06 20.78 -12.70
CA GLY A 828 -40.12 20.58 -13.81
C GLY A 828 -40.18 19.22 -14.52
N THR A 829 -41.14 18.37 -14.18
CA THR A 829 -41.17 16.96 -14.59
C THR A 829 -41.70 16.81 -16.02
N ARG A 830 -41.01 16.01 -16.83
CA ARG A 830 -41.42 15.66 -18.20
C ARG A 830 -42.00 14.25 -18.20
N TRP A 831 -43.19 14.09 -18.76
CA TRP A 831 -43.89 12.81 -18.86
C TRP A 831 -44.16 12.48 -20.33
N TRP A 832 -43.88 11.23 -20.71
CA TRP A 832 -44.09 10.68 -22.05
C TRP A 832 -45.23 9.67 -22.00
N ASN A 833 -46.05 9.61 -23.04
CA ASN A 833 -47.26 8.76 -23.14
C ASN A 833 -48.30 8.98 -22.02
N ARG A 834 -48.17 10.06 -21.23
CA ARG A 834 -49.10 10.49 -20.18
C ARG A 834 -48.95 11.99 -19.87
N ALA A 835 -50.03 12.63 -19.43
CA ALA A 835 -50.06 14.07 -19.07
C ALA A 835 -49.97 14.32 -17.56
N PHE A 836 -49.16 15.31 -17.16
CA PHE A 836 -48.96 15.67 -15.74
C PHE A 836 -50.08 16.55 -15.17
N VAL A 837 -50.70 17.40 -15.99
CA VAL A 837 -51.88 18.22 -15.63
C VAL A 837 -53.07 17.36 -15.16
N ALA A 838 -53.20 16.14 -15.72
CA ALA A 838 -54.29 15.21 -15.44
C ALA A 838 -53.93 14.13 -14.38
N ARG A 839 -52.81 14.27 -13.65
CA ARG A 839 -52.33 13.24 -12.73
C ARG A 839 -53.25 12.99 -11.53
N GLN A 840 -53.95 14.03 -11.05
CA GLN A 840 -54.86 13.93 -9.90
C GLN A 840 -56.34 13.83 -10.30
N ARG A 841 -56.77 14.57 -11.34
CA ARG A 841 -58.15 14.63 -11.82
C ARG A 841 -58.17 14.36 -13.33
N PRO A 842 -59.14 13.61 -13.87
CA PRO A 842 -59.31 13.49 -15.31
C PRO A 842 -59.50 14.86 -16.00
N LEU A 843 -59.05 14.93 -17.23
CA LEU A 843 -59.10 16.12 -18.09
C LEU A 843 -60.17 15.90 -19.17
N ARG A 844 -61.06 16.87 -19.36
CA ARG A 844 -61.99 16.89 -20.49
C ARG A 844 -61.58 18.00 -21.47
N ILE A 845 -61.43 17.64 -22.74
CA ILE A 845 -61.13 18.57 -23.84
C ILE A 845 -62.39 18.69 -24.70
N LYS A 846 -62.96 19.90 -24.78
CA LYS A 846 -64.03 20.25 -25.70
C LYS A 846 -63.42 20.76 -27.00
N LEU A 847 -63.54 19.99 -28.08
CA LEU A 847 -63.24 20.45 -29.43
C LEU A 847 -64.47 21.14 -30.03
N VAL A 848 -64.28 22.23 -30.75
CA VAL A 848 -65.31 23.01 -31.43
C VAL A 848 -64.90 23.20 -32.89
N LEU A 849 -65.83 22.94 -33.80
CA LEU A 849 -65.73 23.20 -35.23
C LEU A 849 -66.71 24.34 -35.55
N THR A 850 -66.29 25.31 -36.35
CA THR A 850 -67.14 26.43 -36.78
C THR A 850 -67.21 26.45 -38.32
N ASP A 851 -68.41 26.59 -38.87
CA ASP A 851 -68.67 26.69 -40.31
C ASP A 851 -68.41 28.11 -40.85
N ILE A 852 -68.55 28.33 -42.17
CA ILE A 852 -68.46 29.68 -42.77
C ILE A 852 -69.57 30.61 -42.25
N ASP A 853 -70.75 30.08 -41.96
CA ASP A 853 -71.91 30.82 -41.44
C ASP A 853 -71.87 31.04 -39.90
N GLU A 854 -70.69 30.96 -39.27
CA GLU A 854 -70.42 31.10 -37.82
C GLU A 854 -71.14 30.09 -36.89
N GLU A 855 -71.84 29.10 -37.45
CA GLU A 855 -72.50 28.02 -36.71
C GLU A 855 -71.50 27.03 -36.07
N GLU A 856 -71.77 26.56 -34.84
CA GLU A 856 -70.85 25.72 -34.05
C GLU A 856 -71.30 24.25 -33.87
N CYS A 857 -70.34 23.34 -33.98
CA CYS A 857 -70.48 21.92 -33.63
C CYS A 857 -69.36 21.50 -32.68
N SER A 858 -69.68 20.82 -31.57
CA SER A 858 -68.71 20.50 -30.52
C SER A 858 -68.83 19.09 -29.95
N LEU A 859 -67.69 18.57 -29.48
CA LEU A 859 -67.57 17.25 -28.85
C LEU A 859 -66.61 17.33 -27.66
N VAL A 860 -66.99 16.67 -26.56
CA VAL A 860 -66.13 16.49 -25.39
C VAL A 860 -65.41 15.16 -25.47
N LEU A 861 -64.11 15.17 -25.23
CA LEU A 861 -63.24 14.01 -25.17
C LEU A 861 -62.60 13.95 -23.77
N ASP A 862 -62.67 12.79 -23.14
CA ASP A 862 -62.17 12.55 -21.78
C ASP A 862 -60.79 11.88 -21.82
N TYR A 863 -59.91 12.29 -20.91
CA TYR A 863 -58.60 11.73 -20.69
C TYR A 863 -58.42 11.43 -19.21
N VAL A 864 -58.27 10.15 -18.87
CA VAL A 864 -57.81 9.68 -17.56
C VAL A 864 -56.31 9.39 -17.68
N CYS A 865 -55.52 9.79 -16.67
CA CYS A 865 -54.10 9.43 -16.66
C CYS A 865 -53.93 7.90 -16.57
N PRO A 866 -53.18 7.26 -17.48
CA PRO A 866 -52.98 5.82 -17.46
C PRO A 866 -52.09 5.39 -16.29
N VAL A 867 -52.10 4.08 -16.03
CA VAL A 867 -51.26 3.36 -15.07
C VAL A 867 -49.86 3.96 -14.97
N SER A 868 -49.45 4.30 -13.74
CA SER A 868 -48.07 4.70 -13.50
C SER A 868 -47.24 3.46 -13.27
N ASN A 869 -46.23 3.23 -14.12
CA ASN A 869 -45.13 2.32 -13.82
C ASN A 869 -44.35 2.89 -12.62
N LEU A 870 -44.82 2.58 -11.42
CA LEU A 870 -44.10 2.83 -10.18
C LEU A 870 -43.02 1.76 -10.00
N GLU A 871 -42.01 2.11 -9.23
CA GLU A 871 -40.99 1.16 -8.78
C GLU A 871 -41.63 0.14 -7.80
N THR A 872 -41.22 -1.11 -7.88
CA THR A 872 -41.80 -2.23 -7.10
C THR A 872 -40.68 -3.17 -6.69
N ALA A 873 -40.87 -3.93 -5.60
CA ALA A 873 -39.85 -4.85 -5.09
C ALA A 873 -39.47 -5.91 -6.14
N ASP A 874 -38.17 -6.07 -6.40
CA ASP A 874 -37.64 -7.10 -7.28
C ASP A 874 -37.69 -8.48 -6.60
N LYS A 875 -37.70 -9.56 -7.39
CA LYS A 875 -37.74 -10.94 -6.85
C LYS A 875 -36.52 -11.33 -6.01
N GLU A 876 -35.41 -10.62 -6.17
CA GLU A 876 -34.16 -10.83 -5.44
C GLU A 876 -33.98 -9.86 -4.25
N ASP A 877 -34.94 -8.96 -4.01
CA ASP A 877 -34.91 -8.06 -2.86
C ASP A 877 -35.17 -8.82 -1.54
N LEU A 878 -34.34 -8.51 -0.55
CA LEU A 878 -34.55 -8.81 0.87
C LEU A 878 -35.54 -7.83 1.50
N ALA A 879 -35.54 -6.59 1.03
CA ALA A 879 -36.51 -5.55 1.36
C ALA A 879 -36.50 -4.43 0.32
N TYR A 880 -37.66 -3.78 0.14
CA TYR A 880 -37.83 -2.56 -0.65
C TYR A 880 -38.53 -1.51 0.23
N PHE A 881 -37.85 -0.40 0.53
CA PHE A 881 -38.36 0.66 1.39
C PHE A 881 -38.64 1.91 0.56
N TYR A 882 -39.88 2.43 0.62
CA TYR A 882 -40.28 3.56 -0.22
C TYR A 882 -41.23 4.55 0.46
N VAL A 883 -41.29 5.76 -0.09
CA VAL A 883 -42.39 6.73 0.11
C VAL A 883 -43.01 7.12 -1.22
N ASP A 884 -44.33 7.26 -1.24
CA ASP A 884 -45.06 7.80 -2.38
C ASP A 884 -45.31 9.31 -2.19
N ASP A 885 -44.98 10.10 -3.21
CA ASP A 885 -45.12 11.57 -3.22
C ASP A 885 -46.19 12.01 -4.23
N PRO A 886 -47.36 12.53 -3.78
CA PRO A 886 -48.48 12.88 -4.66
C PRO A 886 -48.31 14.23 -5.38
N LEU A 887 -47.26 15.00 -5.05
CA LEU A 887 -46.92 16.25 -5.76
C LEU A 887 -46.11 15.95 -7.03
N THR A 888 -45.01 15.21 -6.90
CA THR A 888 -44.21 14.76 -8.06
C THR A 888 -44.82 13.55 -8.78
N TRP A 889 -45.79 12.88 -8.15
CA TRP A 889 -46.42 11.63 -8.60
C TRP A 889 -45.40 10.54 -8.92
N LYS A 890 -44.46 10.37 -7.98
CA LYS A 890 -43.37 9.39 -8.00
C LYS A 890 -43.33 8.61 -6.70
N ARG A 891 -42.90 7.36 -6.82
CA ARG A 891 -42.40 6.56 -5.72
C ARG A 891 -40.89 6.79 -5.59
N TYR A 892 -40.42 7.01 -4.38
CA TYR A 892 -39.00 7.14 -4.06
C TYR A 892 -38.61 5.94 -3.19
N GLY A 893 -37.88 4.99 -3.75
CA GLY A 893 -37.53 3.74 -3.11
C GLY A 893 -36.03 3.49 -2.92
N VAL A 894 -35.73 2.51 -2.07
CA VAL A 894 -34.41 1.93 -1.86
C VAL A 894 -34.56 0.41 -1.86
N HIS A 895 -33.98 -0.22 -2.88
CA HIS A 895 -33.86 -1.67 -3.00
C HIS A 895 -32.71 -2.20 -2.15
N ILE A 896 -32.91 -3.36 -1.53
CA ILE A 896 -31.88 -4.07 -0.79
C ILE A 896 -31.94 -5.55 -1.14
N ALA A 897 -30.95 -6.02 -1.89
CA ALA A 897 -30.91 -7.36 -2.48
C ALA A 897 -29.65 -8.13 -2.05
N LYS A 898 -29.59 -9.42 -2.36
CA LYS A 898 -28.33 -10.17 -2.40
C LYS A 898 -27.60 -9.86 -3.72
N ASP A 899 -26.28 -9.64 -3.69
CA ASP A 899 -25.50 -9.55 -4.93
C ASP A 899 -24.80 -10.88 -5.25
N SER A 900 -25.57 -11.79 -5.84
CA SER A 900 -25.12 -13.11 -6.32
C SER A 900 -23.93 -13.05 -7.29
N ARG A 901 -23.56 -11.87 -7.82
CA ARG A 901 -22.37 -11.68 -8.68
C ARG A 901 -21.09 -11.42 -7.87
N MET A 902 -21.21 -10.89 -6.65
CA MET A 902 -20.09 -10.76 -5.70
C MET A 902 -19.97 -11.95 -4.76
N GLY A 903 -21.08 -12.66 -4.49
CA GLY A 903 -21.10 -13.91 -3.74
C GLY A 903 -22.36 -14.09 -2.89
N PRO A 904 -22.60 -15.30 -2.35
CA PRO A 904 -23.82 -15.59 -1.57
C PRO A 904 -23.93 -14.79 -0.27
N GLU A 905 -22.81 -14.28 0.25
CA GLU A 905 -22.72 -13.45 1.46
C GLU A 905 -22.82 -11.93 1.17
N ALA A 906 -22.89 -11.51 -0.10
CA ALA A 906 -22.86 -10.10 -0.48
C ALA A 906 -24.26 -9.47 -0.48
N VAL A 907 -24.36 -8.22 -0.03
CA VAL A 907 -25.59 -7.41 -0.03
C VAL A 907 -25.41 -6.20 -0.94
N LYS A 908 -26.41 -5.91 -1.76
CA LYS A 908 -26.56 -4.64 -2.49
C LYS A 908 -27.53 -3.75 -1.73
N ILE A 909 -27.10 -2.55 -1.33
CA ILE A 909 -27.94 -1.53 -0.69
C ILE A 909 -28.02 -0.34 -1.64
N GLY A 910 -29.21 -0.05 -2.18
CA GLY A 910 -29.35 0.91 -3.26
C GLY A 910 -28.51 0.50 -4.48
N ASN A 911 -27.48 1.27 -4.80
CA ASN A 911 -26.54 0.98 -5.89
C ASN A 911 -25.20 0.37 -5.42
N GLU A 912 -24.99 0.19 -4.12
CA GLU A 912 -23.70 -0.23 -3.56
C GLU A 912 -23.68 -1.70 -3.15
N SER A 913 -22.83 -2.49 -3.79
CA SER A 913 -22.59 -3.89 -3.41
C SER A 913 -21.47 -3.99 -2.36
N ARG A 914 -21.73 -4.71 -1.27
CA ARG A 914 -20.85 -4.85 -0.10
C ARG A 914 -20.71 -6.32 0.29
N GLY A 915 -19.46 -6.78 0.48
CA GLY A 915 -19.13 -8.17 0.85
C GLY A 915 -18.92 -8.39 2.35
N ALA A 916 -18.69 -9.65 2.73
CA ALA A 916 -18.57 -10.08 4.12
C ALA A 916 -17.49 -9.35 4.94
N ASP A 917 -16.33 -9.01 4.34
CA ASP A 917 -15.25 -8.32 5.06
C ASP A 917 -15.63 -6.89 5.50
N TRP A 918 -16.50 -6.21 4.74
CA TRP A 918 -17.08 -4.93 5.15
C TRP A 918 -18.09 -5.10 6.29
N MET A 919 -18.84 -6.21 6.32
CA MET A 919 -19.71 -6.55 7.46
C MET A 919 -18.89 -6.89 8.71
N LYS A 920 -17.73 -7.54 8.56
CA LYS A 920 -16.77 -7.76 9.65
C LYS A 920 -16.17 -6.44 10.15
N SER A 921 -15.78 -5.50 9.29
CA SER A 921 -15.17 -4.23 9.73
C SER A 921 -16.17 -3.33 10.47
N ILE A 922 -17.45 -3.37 10.11
CA ILE A 922 -18.53 -2.75 10.90
C ILE A 922 -18.61 -3.36 12.31
N VAL A 923 -18.59 -4.69 12.45
CA VAL A 923 -18.58 -5.36 13.76
C VAL A 923 -17.30 -5.04 14.54
N TYR A 924 -16.15 -4.95 13.88
CA TYR A 924 -14.89 -4.52 14.52
C TYR A 924 -15.00 -3.10 15.08
N LYS A 925 -15.53 -2.15 14.29
CA LYS A 925 -15.78 -0.77 14.73
C LYS A 925 -16.71 -0.72 15.95
N ALA A 926 -17.82 -1.46 15.91
CA ALA A 926 -18.77 -1.59 17.02
C ALA A 926 -18.13 -2.16 18.30
N LEU A 927 -17.27 -3.19 18.18
CA LEU A 927 -16.51 -3.74 19.30
C LEU A 927 -15.44 -2.76 19.84
N LYS A 928 -14.91 -1.87 18.99
CA LYS A 928 -13.89 -0.88 19.34
C LYS A 928 -14.46 0.39 19.98
N THR A 929 -15.66 0.83 19.59
CA THR A 929 -16.35 1.99 20.21
C THR A 929 -17.32 1.61 21.33
N GLY A 930 -17.81 0.36 21.37
CA GLY A 930 -18.88 -0.08 22.26
C GLY A 930 -20.29 0.31 21.79
N GLU A 931 -20.40 0.99 20.66
CA GLU A 931 -21.67 1.35 20.02
C GLU A 931 -22.25 0.14 19.27
N SER A 932 -23.58 0.02 19.25
CA SER A 932 -24.29 -1.09 18.56
C SER A 932 -25.17 -0.63 17.40
N GLU A 933 -25.46 0.66 17.29
CA GLU A 933 -25.97 1.31 16.08
C GLU A 933 -24.80 2.04 15.41
N ILE A 934 -24.34 1.54 14.26
CA ILE A 934 -23.24 2.13 13.51
C ILE A 934 -23.79 2.80 12.25
N ALA A 935 -23.69 4.12 12.17
CA ALA A 935 -23.99 4.86 10.94
C ALA A 935 -23.05 4.41 9.80
N LEU A 936 -23.63 4.18 8.62
CA LEU A 936 -22.91 3.75 7.43
C LEU A 936 -22.80 4.89 6.42
N ASP A 937 -21.66 4.94 5.73
CA ASP A 937 -21.45 5.76 4.55
C ASP A 937 -22.08 5.06 3.32
N VAL A 938 -23.41 4.90 3.39
CA VAL A 938 -24.28 4.24 2.41
C VAL A 938 -25.64 4.95 2.45
N GLY A 939 -25.90 5.79 1.46
CA GLY A 939 -27.08 6.65 1.41
C GLY A 939 -27.01 7.68 0.29
N ALA A 940 -27.99 8.59 0.22
CA ALA A 940 -27.94 9.76 -0.65
C ALA A 940 -28.71 10.94 -0.03
N ASP A 941 -28.23 12.17 -0.24
CA ASP A 941 -28.95 13.42 0.00
C ASP A 941 -29.04 14.18 -1.33
N ASN A 942 -30.20 14.18 -2.00
CA ASN A 942 -30.35 14.75 -3.35
C ASN A 942 -30.97 16.16 -3.32
N ASP A 943 -30.34 17.10 -4.05
CA ASP A 943 -30.84 18.43 -4.43
C ASP A 943 -31.60 19.21 -3.34
N GLN A 944 -30.92 19.50 -2.22
CA GLN A 944 -31.50 20.27 -1.11
C GLN A 944 -32.10 21.60 -1.59
N GLY A 945 -33.40 21.80 -1.31
CA GLY A 945 -34.16 23.00 -1.69
C GLY A 945 -35.10 22.83 -2.89
N MET A 946 -34.96 21.77 -3.68
CA MET A 946 -35.86 21.50 -4.82
C MET A 946 -37.12 20.72 -4.40
N PRO A 947 -38.27 20.85 -5.11
CA PRO A 947 -39.46 20.03 -4.86
C PRO A 947 -39.21 18.52 -4.98
N THR A 948 -38.19 18.12 -5.74
CA THR A 948 -37.75 16.72 -5.91
C THR A 948 -36.79 16.23 -4.84
N ALA A 949 -36.37 17.08 -3.89
CA ALA A 949 -35.38 16.76 -2.86
C ALA A 949 -35.83 15.56 -2.01
N TRP A 950 -34.98 14.54 -1.91
CA TRP A 950 -35.21 13.35 -1.09
C TRP A 950 -33.87 12.77 -0.64
N SER A 951 -33.89 12.07 0.49
CA SER A 951 -32.70 11.46 1.05
C SER A 951 -32.99 10.15 1.76
N TRP A 952 -31.95 9.33 1.91
CA TRP A 952 -31.98 8.10 2.68
C TRP A 952 -30.63 7.81 3.32
N LYS A 953 -30.66 7.20 4.52
CA LYS A 953 -29.48 6.90 5.33
C LYS A 953 -29.60 5.50 5.93
N THR A 954 -28.46 4.85 6.13
CA THR A 954 -28.36 3.46 6.58
C THR A 954 -27.55 3.35 7.86
N TRP A 955 -28.00 2.49 8.78
CA TRP A 955 -27.27 2.09 9.97
C TRP A 955 -27.16 0.57 10.02
N ALA A 956 -26.02 0.09 10.47
CA ALA A 956 -25.81 -1.31 10.82
C ALA A 956 -26.15 -1.54 12.30
N LEU A 957 -26.96 -2.57 12.59
CA LEU A 957 -27.31 -2.97 13.94
C LEU A 957 -26.48 -4.21 14.34
N VAL A 958 -25.58 -4.02 15.30
CA VAL A 958 -24.59 -5.01 15.72
C VAL A 958 -24.91 -5.56 17.10
N ASP A 959 -25.02 -6.88 17.19
CA ASP A 959 -25.05 -7.63 18.43
C ASP A 959 -23.61 -7.81 18.93
N LEU A 960 -23.28 -7.11 20.02
CA LEU A 960 -21.96 -7.16 20.66
C LEU A 960 -21.71 -8.48 21.45
N SER A 961 -22.76 -9.19 21.85
CA SER A 961 -22.68 -10.50 22.52
C SER A 961 -22.32 -11.58 21.49
N CYS A 962 -23.05 -11.61 20.38
CA CYS A 962 -22.83 -12.55 19.28
C CYS A 962 -21.72 -12.11 18.32
N ARG A 963 -21.13 -10.92 18.48
CA ARG A 963 -20.16 -10.29 17.57
C ARG A 963 -20.66 -10.33 16.11
N ARG A 964 -21.87 -9.84 15.85
CA ARG A 964 -22.55 -10.02 14.55
C ARG A 964 -23.40 -8.82 14.14
N LEU A 965 -23.31 -8.42 12.86
CA LEU A 965 -24.30 -7.58 12.20
C LEU A 965 -25.56 -8.39 11.93
N TYR A 966 -26.68 -8.07 12.58
CA TYR A 966 -27.92 -8.85 12.47
C TYR A 966 -28.96 -8.20 11.54
N ALA A 967 -28.94 -6.88 11.42
CA ALA A 967 -29.85 -6.14 10.54
C ALA A 967 -29.26 -4.80 10.07
N PHE A 968 -29.79 -4.29 8.97
CA PHE A 968 -29.64 -2.89 8.58
C PHE A 968 -30.93 -2.14 8.92
N LYS A 969 -30.82 -0.95 9.52
CA LYS A 969 -31.91 0.03 9.62
C LYS A 969 -31.74 1.07 8.51
N ILE A 970 -32.83 1.39 7.83
CA ILE A 970 -32.88 2.42 6.79
C ILE A 970 -33.91 3.47 7.22
N LEU A 971 -33.56 4.75 7.08
CA LEU A 971 -34.50 5.87 7.16
C LEU A 971 -34.44 6.62 5.84
N LEU A 972 -35.58 6.71 5.15
CA LEU A 972 -35.81 7.49 3.94
C LEU A 972 -36.70 8.68 4.30
N THR A 973 -36.31 9.89 3.90
CA THR A 973 -37.01 11.15 4.15
C THR A 973 -37.22 11.96 2.87
N LYS A 974 -38.46 12.39 2.62
CA LYS A 974 -38.86 13.32 1.55
C LYS A 974 -39.39 14.59 2.19
N SER A 975 -38.61 15.67 2.14
CA SER A 975 -39.08 17.00 2.55
C SER A 975 -39.77 17.71 1.38
N HIS A 976 -40.67 18.65 1.69
CA HIS A 976 -41.35 19.51 0.71
C HIS A 976 -41.36 20.97 1.19
N GLY A 977 -40.20 21.45 1.62
CA GLY A 977 -40.03 22.81 2.15
C GLY A 977 -40.94 23.07 3.36
N THR A 978 -41.94 23.93 3.16
CA THR A 978 -42.95 24.32 4.17
C THR A 978 -44.14 23.35 4.28
N ALA A 979 -44.25 22.35 3.40
CA ALA A 979 -45.38 21.42 3.33
C ALA A 979 -45.13 20.08 4.05
N GLN A 980 -46.13 19.20 4.05
CA GLN A 980 -46.08 17.90 4.73
C GLN A 980 -44.93 17.04 4.19
N SER A 981 -43.99 16.72 5.08
CA SER A 981 -42.86 15.83 4.79
C SER A 981 -43.24 14.37 5.04
N TYR A 982 -42.61 13.46 4.30
CA TYR A 982 -42.86 12.02 4.35
C TYR A 982 -41.59 11.28 4.82
N ALA A 983 -41.78 10.14 5.48
CA ALA A 983 -40.67 9.25 5.84
C ALA A 983 -41.07 7.77 5.84
N CYS A 984 -40.08 6.91 5.59
CA CYS A 984 -40.17 5.47 5.74
C CYS A 984 -38.94 5.01 6.53
N MET A 985 -39.15 4.32 7.65
CA MET A 985 -38.10 3.67 8.42
C MET A 985 -38.38 2.18 8.50
N GLY A 986 -37.38 1.37 8.19
CA GLY A 986 -37.52 -0.07 8.10
C GLY A 986 -36.24 -0.82 8.40
N TYR A 987 -36.40 -2.11 8.66
CA TYR A 987 -35.36 -3.00 9.15
C TYR A 987 -35.29 -4.23 8.25
N VAL A 988 -34.10 -4.57 7.77
CA VAL A 988 -33.87 -5.76 6.92
C VAL A 988 -32.83 -6.66 7.56
N LYS A 989 -33.09 -7.98 7.58
CA LYS A 989 -32.15 -8.96 8.15
C LYS A 989 -30.87 -9.01 7.33
N CYS A 990 -29.73 -8.90 8.00
CA CYS A 990 -28.44 -9.16 7.36
C CYS A 990 -28.38 -10.66 7.00
N PRO A 991 -27.90 -11.03 5.80
CA PRO A 991 -27.68 -12.43 5.45
C PRO A 991 -26.73 -13.17 6.40
N VAL A 992 -26.54 -14.46 6.11
CA VAL A 992 -25.46 -15.25 6.71
C VAL A 992 -24.17 -14.87 6.00
N TYR A 993 -23.15 -14.45 6.76
CA TYR A 993 -21.82 -14.11 6.26
C TYR A 993 -20.76 -14.61 7.25
N GLY A 994 -19.64 -15.13 6.74
CA GLY A 994 -18.53 -15.64 7.53
C GLY A 994 -18.83 -16.91 8.34
N GLY A 995 -17.78 -17.44 8.96
CA GLY A 995 -17.85 -18.65 9.80
C GLY A 995 -18.19 -18.36 11.26
N PHE A 996 -19.10 -19.15 11.84
CA PHE A 996 -19.50 -19.04 13.25
C PHE A 996 -18.65 -19.90 14.17
N TYR A 997 -18.47 -19.48 15.41
CA TYR A 997 -18.16 -20.40 16.51
C TYR A 997 -19.36 -21.33 16.78
N GLU A 998 -19.10 -22.56 17.20
CA GLU A 998 -20.17 -23.50 17.62
C GLU A 998 -20.81 -23.10 18.96
N GLU A 999 -20.13 -22.29 19.77
CA GLU A 999 -20.69 -21.71 20.98
C GLU A 999 -21.89 -20.78 20.65
N SER A 1000 -23.03 -21.07 21.29
CA SER A 1000 -24.25 -20.28 21.18
C SER A 1000 -24.36 -19.25 22.31
N ARG A 1001 -24.72 -18.01 22.00
CA ARG A 1001 -24.79 -16.89 22.95
C ARG A 1001 -26.16 -16.22 23.02
N PRO A 1002 -26.53 -15.63 24.17
CA PRO A 1002 -27.74 -14.84 24.29
C PRO A 1002 -27.65 -13.61 23.38
N ILE A 1003 -28.71 -13.36 22.61
CA ILE A 1003 -28.78 -12.20 21.71
C ILE A 1003 -28.84 -10.88 22.50
N ARG A 1004 -28.20 -9.86 21.93
CA ARG A 1004 -28.28 -8.47 22.42
C ARG A 1004 -28.61 -7.55 21.26
N TYR A 1005 -29.85 -7.07 21.23
CA TYR A 1005 -30.28 -6.03 20.28
C TYR A 1005 -29.48 -4.74 20.48
N ALA A 1006 -29.34 -3.98 19.40
CA ALA A 1006 -28.65 -2.70 19.40
C ALA A 1006 -29.38 -1.63 20.21
N THR A 1007 -28.63 -0.75 20.87
CA THR A 1007 -29.18 0.46 21.48
C THR A 1007 -29.40 1.50 20.36
N GLU A 1008 -30.61 1.54 19.82
CA GLU A 1008 -30.95 2.49 18.75
C GLU A 1008 -31.03 3.93 19.27
N VAL A 1009 -30.28 4.84 18.63
CA VAL A 1009 -30.26 6.27 18.96
C VAL A 1009 -31.15 7.04 17.99
N THR A 1010 -31.10 6.67 16.71
CA THR A 1010 -31.88 7.26 15.62
C THR A 1010 -33.33 6.78 15.66
N LYS A 1011 -34.29 7.71 15.81
CA LYS A 1011 -35.73 7.43 15.87
C LYS A 1011 -36.45 7.86 14.59
N PHE A 1012 -37.68 7.37 14.40
CA PHE A 1012 -38.59 7.89 13.37
C PHE A 1012 -38.90 9.39 13.62
N PRO A 1013 -38.93 10.24 12.59
CA PRO A 1013 -39.25 11.67 12.75
C PRO A 1013 -40.72 11.89 13.13
N GLU A 1014 -40.99 12.90 13.96
CA GLU A 1014 -42.36 13.27 14.35
C GLU A 1014 -43.10 13.93 13.17
N LEU A 1015 -43.85 13.12 12.42
CA LEU A 1015 -44.62 13.54 11.25
C LEU A 1015 -46.12 13.43 11.49
N LYS A 1016 -46.88 14.40 10.96
CA LYS A 1016 -48.35 14.33 10.93
C LYS A 1016 -48.77 13.20 9.97
N PRO A 1017 -49.76 12.37 10.33
CA PRO A 1017 -50.32 11.37 9.41
C PRO A 1017 -50.77 12.00 8.09
N TYR A 1018 -50.57 11.29 6.98
CA TYR A 1018 -51.10 11.71 5.69
C TYR A 1018 -52.62 11.53 5.66
N VAL A 1019 -53.34 12.58 5.30
CA VAL A 1019 -54.79 12.54 5.07
C VAL A 1019 -55.02 12.68 3.57
N PRO A 1020 -55.49 11.62 2.88
CA PRO A 1020 -55.76 11.72 1.44
C PRO A 1020 -56.87 12.73 1.18
N SER A 1021 -56.62 13.65 0.23
CA SER A 1021 -57.64 14.57 -0.25
C SER A 1021 -58.72 13.82 -1.03
N ARG A 1022 -59.99 14.20 -0.87
CA ARG A 1022 -61.10 13.60 -1.61
C ARG A 1022 -61.11 14.13 -3.04
N ILE A 1023 -60.43 13.43 -3.92
CA ILE A 1023 -60.39 13.71 -5.36
C ILE A 1023 -61.77 13.42 -5.99
N LEU A 1024 -62.26 14.35 -6.81
CA LEU A 1024 -63.40 14.12 -7.70
C LEU A 1024 -62.91 13.48 -9.01
N LEU A 1025 -63.47 12.31 -9.32
CA LEU A 1025 -63.08 11.50 -10.48
C LEU A 1025 -64.05 11.57 -11.65
N ASP A 1026 -65.31 11.97 -11.43
CA ASP A 1026 -66.22 12.32 -12.52
C ASP A 1026 -67.26 13.37 -12.10
N ASP A 1027 -67.90 13.99 -13.09
CA ASP A 1027 -69.00 14.95 -12.90
C ASP A 1027 -70.03 14.87 -14.05
N GLU A 1028 -71.23 15.42 -13.83
CA GLU A 1028 -72.33 15.42 -14.80
C GLU A 1028 -72.37 16.64 -15.74
N PHE A 1029 -71.36 17.53 -15.67
CA PHE A 1029 -71.41 18.85 -16.32
C PHE A 1029 -71.56 18.78 -17.85
N ASP A 1030 -70.99 17.75 -18.49
CA ASP A 1030 -71.07 17.54 -19.95
C ASP A 1030 -72.11 16.48 -20.35
N THR A 1031 -72.92 15.94 -19.42
CA THR A 1031 -73.92 14.91 -19.70
C THR A 1031 -75.18 15.52 -20.34
N PHE A 1032 -75.07 15.97 -21.59
CA PHE A 1032 -76.16 16.65 -22.28
C PHE A 1032 -77.35 15.72 -22.58
N VAL A 1033 -78.52 16.11 -22.06
CA VAL A 1033 -79.83 15.53 -22.38
C VAL A 1033 -80.59 16.53 -23.26
N PRO A 1034 -80.86 16.21 -24.54
CA PRO A 1034 -81.70 17.04 -25.38
C PRO A 1034 -83.12 17.15 -24.80
N SER A 1035 -83.65 18.37 -24.69
CA SER A 1035 -85.05 18.58 -24.35
C SER A 1035 -85.95 17.97 -25.42
N GLU A 1036 -86.99 17.21 -25.03
CA GLU A 1036 -87.99 16.73 -25.99
C GLU A 1036 -88.73 17.91 -26.62
N ALA A 1037 -88.87 17.89 -27.96
CA ALA A 1037 -89.60 18.91 -28.67
C ALA A 1037 -91.09 18.89 -28.28
N LEU A 1038 -91.57 19.99 -27.69
CA LEU A 1038 -92.97 20.19 -27.32
C LEU A 1038 -93.88 19.98 -28.54
N LYS A 1039 -94.66 18.90 -28.53
CA LYS A 1039 -95.74 18.68 -29.50
C LYS A 1039 -96.84 19.73 -29.28
N PRO A 1040 -97.38 20.34 -30.35
CA PRO A 1040 -98.42 21.36 -30.20
C PRO A 1040 -99.72 20.77 -29.65
N THR A 1041 -100.33 21.48 -28.70
CA THR A 1041 -101.57 21.07 -28.02
C THR A 1041 -102.78 21.18 -28.95
N VAL A 1042 -103.64 20.16 -28.95
CA VAL A 1042 -105.00 20.19 -29.54
C VAL A 1042 -106.00 19.79 -28.45
N ALA A 1043 -107.19 20.39 -28.47
CA ALA A 1043 -107.99 20.57 -27.25
C ALA A 1043 -109.18 19.61 -27.06
N SER A 1044 -109.42 19.28 -25.78
CA SER A 1044 -110.72 19.09 -25.10
C SER A 1044 -111.91 18.40 -25.80
N SER A 1045 -112.28 17.23 -25.30
CA SER A 1045 -113.67 16.78 -25.04
C SER A 1045 -113.59 15.58 -24.07
N SER A 1046 -114.14 15.57 -22.85
CA SER A 1046 -115.54 15.72 -22.40
C SER A 1046 -116.36 14.41 -22.39
N THR A 1047 -116.12 13.61 -21.34
CA THR A 1047 -117.13 12.91 -20.51
C THR A 1047 -117.76 11.56 -20.96
N GLN A 1048 -117.77 10.62 -20.00
CA GLN A 1048 -118.89 9.75 -19.55
C GLN A 1048 -118.99 8.26 -19.96
N LEU A 1049 -119.35 7.42 -18.96
CA LEU A 1049 -119.87 6.01 -19.01
C LEU A 1049 -118.89 4.89 -19.48
N ALA A 1050 -118.94 3.64 -19.01
CA ALA A 1050 -119.58 3.03 -17.81
C ALA A 1050 -118.97 1.64 -17.44
N ILE A 1051 -119.26 1.20 -16.20
CA ILE A 1051 -119.21 -0.18 -15.61
C ILE A 1051 -120.03 -1.19 -16.47
N PRO A 1052 -119.90 -2.55 -16.36
CA PRO A 1052 -119.47 -3.38 -15.20
C PRO A 1052 -118.44 -4.49 -15.55
N ASP A 1053 -117.99 -5.44 -14.72
CA ASP A 1053 -118.05 -5.75 -13.26
C ASP A 1053 -116.71 -6.48 -12.88
N GLU A 1054 -116.44 -7.27 -11.81
CA GLU A 1054 -117.15 -7.87 -10.65
C GLU A 1054 -116.25 -7.69 -9.38
N VAL A 1055 -116.74 -7.52 -8.14
CA VAL A 1055 -117.11 -8.56 -7.14
C VAL A 1055 -115.95 -9.55 -6.84
N GLN A 1056 -115.36 -9.69 -5.64
CA GLN A 1056 -115.58 -9.24 -4.24
C GLN A 1056 -114.19 -9.26 -3.50
N GLN A 1057 -113.92 -8.85 -2.24
CA GLN A 1057 -114.70 -8.82 -0.99
C GLN A 1057 -114.02 -7.95 0.12
N ARG A 1058 -114.81 -7.20 0.92
CA ARG A 1058 -114.73 -6.92 2.40
C ARG A 1058 -113.37 -6.60 3.10
N LEU A 1059 -113.19 -5.41 3.70
CA LEU A 1059 -113.60 -4.93 5.05
C LEU A 1059 -112.77 -5.47 6.26
N VAL A 1060 -112.26 -4.55 7.11
CA VAL A 1060 -112.41 -4.49 8.59
C VAL A 1060 -111.55 -3.35 9.20
N ASP A 1061 -112.17 -2.56 10.11
CA ASP A 1061 -111.72 -1.72 11.25
C ASP A 1061 -110.26 -1.18 11.41
N GLY A 1062 -109.99 -0.07 12.10
CA GLY A 1062 -110.86 0.90 12.80
C GLY A 1062 -110.10 1.73 13.87
N TYR A 1063 -110.66 2.89 14.27
CA TYR A 1063 -110.18 3.84 15.31
C TYR A 1063 -108.80 4.54 15.07
N GLY A 1064 -108.55 5.82 15.44
CA GLY A 1064 -109.47 6.90 15.81
C GLY A 1064 -109.06 7.79 17.00
N LEU A 1065 -108.24 8.84 16.79
CA LEU A 1065 -108.07 10.05 17.65
C LEU A 1065 -107.53 11.19 16.74
N LYS A 1066 -108.15 12.38 16.63
CA LYS A 1066 -108.11 13.57 17.54
C LYS A 1066 -106.71 14.13 17.80
N ARG A 1067 -106.43 15.45 17.80
CA ARG A 1067 -107.15 16.71 17.46
C ARG A 1067 -106.05 17.81 17.41
N SER A 1068 -105.86 18.60 16.34
CA SER A 1068 -106.58 19.82 15.90
C SER A 1068 -106.24 21.14 16.64
N ILE A 1069 -106.00 22.23 15.88
CA ILE A 1069 -106.41 23.64 16.19
C ILE A 1069 -105.61 24.34 17.32
N SER A 1070 -105.18 25.61 17.27
CA SER A 1070 -105.26 26.72 16.27
C SER A 1070 -104.30 27.88 16.65
N GLU A 1071 -104.27 28.96 15.83
CA GLU A 1071 -104.09 30.40 16.23
C GLU A 1071 -102.81 30.86 16.97
N ASP A 1072 -102.39 32.15 16.95
CA ASP A 1072 -102.38 33.15 15.87
C ASP A 1072 -101.34 34.27 16.19
N LEU A 1073 -101.08 35.16 15.22
CA LEU A 1073 -100.48 36.52 15.28
C LEU A 1073 -99.90 37.12 16.60
N VAL A 1074 -98.74 37.84 16.53
CA VAL A 1074 -98.58 39.29 16.91
C VAL A 1074 -97.11 39.85 16.85
N PHE A 1075 -96.97 41.05 16.27
CA PHE A 1075 -95.94 42.13 16.37
C PHE A 1075 -94.40 41.94 16.22
N LEU A 1076 -93.89 42.38 15.05
CA LEU A 1076 -93.10 43.62 14.82
C LEU A 1076 -92.06 44.20 15.83
N MET A 1077 -90.81 44.30 15.33
CA MET A 1077 -89.97 45.53 15.14
C MET A 1077 -88.63 45.73 15.93
N ASN A 1078 -87.67 46.32 15.19
CA ASN A 1078 -86.41 47.01 15.57
C ASN A 1078 -85.09 46.23 15.86
N THR A 1079 -84.15 46.51 14.95
CA THR A 1079 -82.67 46.41 14.92
C THR A 1079 -81.90 46.84 16.18
N TYR A 1080 -80.67 46.32 16.38
CA TYR A 1080 -79.38 47.06 16.23
C TYR A 1080 -78.10 46.21 16.48
N GLN A 1081 -77.07 46.35 15.62
CA GLN A 1081 -75.59 46.27 15.85
C GLN A 1081 -74.94 45.11 16.70
N GLN A 1082 -73.62 44.84 16.70
CA GLN A 1082 -72.42 45.31 15.98
C GLN A 1082 -71.37 44.16 15.98
N GLY A 1083 -70.39 44.17 15.06
CA GLY A 1083 -69.26 43.23 15.06
C GLY A 1083 -68.64 43.03 13.69
#